data_AF-X6NMG4-F1
#
_entry.id   AF-X6NMG4-F1
#
_cell.length_a   1.000
_cell.length_b   1.000
_cell.length_c   1.000
_cell.angle_alpha   90.00
_cell.angle_beta   90.00
_cell.angle_gamma   90.00
#
_symmetry.space_group_name_H-M   'P 1'
#
loop_
_entity.id
_entity.type
_entity.pdbx_description
1 polymer ?
#
loop_
_entity_poly.entity_id
_entity_poly.type
_entity_poly.pdbx_seq_one_letter_code
_entity_poly.pdbx_strand_id
1 'polypeptide(L)'
;MLKNKQWKEYEIAFDYEHRRIVLLDAKTRKYGITKKKLNVWSLQVGNPKKQSLEFNVHIQWYNHSSKRDITTCTKWCGIILNHTWHFRTFGILARDRFSNCCAEFNSFHVLWKHKTHRMHKEPFNPYAIDFRQAIQCLQEKFNERAQFRYGANELLWFECELDHCKPPIPSTLDDAASLHDLYKHLLYYPRIQVYWKINGYCMVPYQHTIGINKDINASTSIDLDALLLVANKKPNFNPLLYQCDIQKFKLIQGNLHSIGSSSKDKLKKLLHEIIQNGYLCDLITSQNTQQQQRGAKQRTQGDIIIKQQLHFNKTNADELILNEQVLVILKKVKQLYNSHVHERMGYPLQLHEICALLLYCEISCNIEFSYDQIRFNHHKWKYLDMYLFQAIHMLHSHERREESNKSLYCGLAGVKLKSIAEIKLGYFVGHVGTCDDLKAAEIFRTDHGCILHFHPSMRRANEIFSCDTSWISPHKHGRKVLFARWPIEMDESQKAHSLWNANIEKEDEYTQTILLTWTKYDQFIQQAIQIRAIWSHSIDLNLIYVVLKGIQGNMDQKNTMLFAFDEWRKQDSNQMEYKQSRTEFLQRRCSNPHINLFCMYLFKIGALTRTAVKQAAIWTINDGLPFVDNDKNTKFHFFHSAIDLNFLLTFSFDVPFCYSTVILFYSDIQFNFVFNLFNVSMLCD
;
A
#
# COMPACT_ATOMS: atom_id res chain seq x y z
N MET A 1 -5.84 -11.91 -28.00
CA MET A 1 -5.91 -13.39 -28.02
C MET A 1 -4.68 -13.94 -28.73
N LEU A 2 -4.13 -15.06 -28.24
CA LEU A 2 -3.04 -15.77 -28.90
C LEU A 2 -3.62 -16.61 -30.04
N LYS A 3 -3.10 -16.44 -31.25
CA LYS A 3 -3.51 -17.18 -32.44
C LYS A 3 -2.32 -17.42 -33.35
N ASN A 4 -2.08 -18.68 -33.73
CA ASN A 4 -0.93 -19.08 -34.54
C ASN A 4 0.40 -18.57 -33.94
N LYS A 5 0.57 -18.74 -32.62
CA LYS A 5 1.74 -18.26 -31.84
C LYS A 5 1.95 -16.73 -31.87
N GLN A 6 0.97 -15.96 -32.35
CA GLN A 6 1.02 -14.49 -32.38
C GLN A 6 -0.14 -13.87 -31.62
N TRP A 7 0.14 -12.78 -30.88
CA TRP A 7 -0.89 -12.03 -30.18
C TRP A 7 -1.61 -11.10 -31.16
N LYS A 8 -2.94 -11.26 -31.25
CA LYS A 8 -3.83 -10.38 -32.03
C LYS A 8 -4.79 -9.64 -31.11
N GLU A 9 -5.05 -8.39 -31.48
CA GLU A 9 -5.96 -7.50 -30.77
C GLU A 9 -7.38 -7.63 -31.33
N TYR A 10 -8.36 -7.71 -30.42
CA TYR A 10 -9.75 -7.87 -30.78
C TYR A 10 -10.62 -6.97 -29.89
N GLU A 11 -11.66 -6.41 -30.48
CA GLU A 11 -12.85 -6.04 -29.71
C GLU A 11 -13.71 -7.29 -29.53
N ILE A 12 -14.42 -7.37 -28.41
CA ILE A 12 -15.13 -8.57 -28.00
C ILE A 12 -16.61 -8.24 -27.78
N ALA A 13 -17.50 -9.06 -28.33
CA ALA A 13 -18.91 -9.08 -27.98
C ALA A 13 -19.28 -10.46 -27.41
N PHE A 14 -20.18 -10.48 -26.42
CA PHE A 14 -20.66 -11.70 -25.78
C PHE A 14 -22.07 -11.99 -26.25
N ASP A 15 -22.27 -13.18 -26.82
CA ASP A 15 -23.58 -13.68 -27.22
C ASP A 15 -23.94 -14.83 -26.28
N TYR A 16 -24.57 -14.46 -25.16
CA TYR A 16 -24.97 -15.38 -24.11
C TYR A 16 -26.06 -16.36 -24.56
N GLU A 17 -26.90 -15.95 -25.51
CA GLU A 17 -27.96 -16.79 -26.06
C GLU A 17 -27.39 -17.98 -26.82
N HIS A 18 -26.36 -17.74 -27.64
CA HIS A 18 -25.69 -18.79 -28.43
C HIS A 18 -24.41 -19.32 -27.78
N ARG A 19 -24.11 -18.88 -26.54
CA ARG A 19 -22.90 -19.22 -25.77
C ARG A 19 -21.59 -19.09 -26.54
N ARG A 20 -21.45 -17.97 -27.25
CA ARG A 20 -20.27 -17.68 -28.05
C ARG A 20 -19.69 -16.31 -27.74
N ILE A 21 -18.39 -16.19 -27.95
CA ILE A 21 -17.66 -14.92 -27.91
C ILE A 21 -17.33 -14.53 -29.33
N VAL A 22 -17.80 -13.35 -29.75
CA VAL A 22 -17.52 -12.79 -31.07
C VAL A 22 -16.30 -11.88 -30.96
N LEU A 23 -15.30 -12.14 -31.78
CA LEU A 23 -14.07 -11.37 -31.87
C LEU A 23 -14.07 -10.54 -33.16
N LEU A 24 -13.90 -9.23 -33.02
CA LEU A 24 -13.86 -8.28 -34.11
C LEU A 24 -12.42 -7.76 -34.24
N ASP A 25 -11.79 -7.94 -35.40
CA ASP A 25 -10.40 -7.52 -35.61
C ASP A 25 -10.24 -6.00 -35.51
N ALA A 26 -9.50 -5.53 -34.49
CA ALA A 26 -9.35 -4.11 -34.17
C ALA A 26 -8.64 -3.30 -35.28
N LYS A 27 -7.91 -3.96 -36.20
CA LYS A 27 -7.23 -3.28 -37.32
C LYS A 27 -8.20 -2.62 -38.30
N THR A 28 -9.44 -3.08 -38.36
CA THR A 28 -10.44 -2.59 -39.32
C THR A 28 -10.99 -1.20 -38.99
N ARG A 29 -10.85 -0.70 -37.76
CA ARG A 29 -11.37 0.62 -37.34
C ARG A 29 -10.35 1.76 -37.42
N LYS A 30 -9.05 1.50 -37.27
CA LYS A 30 -8.03 2.55 -37.05
C LYS A 30 -7.77 3.48 -38.24
N TYR A 31 -8.23 3.15 -39.45
CA TYR A 31 -7.82 3.87 -40.66
C TYR A 31 -8.93 4.62 -41.40
N GLY A 32 -10.19 4.62 -40.96
CA GLY A 32 -11.26 5.35 -41.66
C GLY A 32 -11.49 4.95 -43.13
N ILE A 33 -10.79 3.92 -43.63
CA ILE A 33 -10.83 3.45 -45.01
C ILE A 33 -12.00 2.46 -45.16
N THR A 34 -13.06 2.96 -45.78
CA THR A 34 -13.95 2.30 -46.75
C THR A 34 -14.02 0.76 -46.73
N LYS A 35 -15.23 0.24 -46.38
CA LYS A 35 -15.84 -1.02 -46.85
C LYS A 35 -14.99 -2.32 -46.84
N LYS A 36 -13.84 -2.41 -46.16
CA LYS A 36 -13.19 -3.70 -45.95
C LYS A 36 -14.06 -4.54 -45.01
N LYS A 37 -14.47 -5.72 -45.49
CA LYS A 37 -15.28 -6.71 -44.77
C LYS A 37 -14.71 -6.90 -43.35
N LEU A 38 -15.51 -6.61 -42.34
CA LEU A 38 -15.12 -6.78 -40.94
C LEU A 38 -14.74 -8.25 -40.72
N ASN A 39 -13.51 -8.51 -40.30
CA ASN A 39 -13.08 -9.87 -39.98
C ASN A 39 -13.67 -10.27 -38.63
N VAL A 40 -14.76 -11.03 -38.67
CA VAL A 40 -15.46 -11.55 -37.50
C VAL A 40 -15.06 -12.99 -37.27
N TRP A 41 -14.70 -13.32 -36.04
CA TRP A 41 -14.46 -14.69 -35.59
C TRP A 41 -15.40 -15.01 -34.44
N SER A 42 -15.81 -16.27 -34.33
CA SER A 42 -16.64 -16.74 -33.24
C SER A 42 -15.91 -17.83 -32.47
N LEU A 43 -15.90 -17.74 -31.15
CA LEU A 43 -15.47 -18.80 -30.26
C LEU A 43 -16.71 -19.42 -29.63
N GLN A 44 -16.99 -20.69 -29.91
CA GLN A 44 -18.07 -21.41 -29.26
C GLN A 44 -17.61 -21.85 -27.87
N VAL A 45 -18.10 -21.20 -26.81
CA VAL A 45 -17.56 -21.38 -25.44
C VAL A 45 -18.38 -22.39 -24.64
N GLY A 46 -19.66 -22.54 -24.94
CA GLY A 46 -20.53 -23.54 -24.33
C GLY A 46 -21.47 -24.17 -25.35
N ASN A 47 -22.41 -24.98 -24.88
CA ASN A 47 -23.40 -25.61 -25.75
C ASN A 47 -24.36 -24.55 -26.34
N PRO A 48 -24.48 -24.42 -27.68
CA PRO A 48 -25.35 -23.44 -28.30
C PRO A 48 -26.85 -23.72 -28.08
N LYS A 49 -27.22 -24.90 -27.58
CA LYS A 49 -28.62 -25.24 -27.27
C LYS A 49 -29.04 -24.54 -25.97
N LYS A 50 -29.85 -23.48 -26.11
CA LYS A 50 -30.35 -22.57 -25.03
C LYS A 50 -30.91 -23.26 -23.78
N GLN A 51 -31.38 -24.50 -23.88
CA GLN A 51 -32.04 -25.21 -22.78
C GLN A 51 -31.11 -26.03 -21.88
N SER A 52 -29.89 -26.36 -22.31
CA SER A 52 -28.99 -27.16 -21.46
C SER A 52 -28.35 -26.31 -20.37
N LEU A 53 -28.21 -26.86 -19.17
CA LEU A 53 -27.34 -26.28 -18.15
C LEU A 53 -25.89 -26.27 -18.67
N GLU A 54 -25.13 -25.24 -18.29
CA GLU A 54 -23.70 -25.13 -18.63
C GLU A 54 -22.88 -24.94 -17.38
N PHE A 55 -21.83 -25.73 -17.26
CA PHE A 55 -20.93 -25.70 -16.11
C PHE A 55 -19.46 -25.78 -16.52
N ASN A 56 -19.17 -25.98 -17.81
CA ASN A 56 -17.83 -26.34 -18.26
C ASN A 56 -17.06 -25.15 -18.85
N VAL A 57 -17.55 -23.91 -18.65
CA VAL A 57 -16.75 -22.74 -18.99
C VAL A 57 -15.70 -22.51 -17.90
N HIS A 58 -14.50 -23.04 -18.14
CA HIS A 58 -13.37 -22.94 -17.23
C HIS A 58 -12.58 -21.65 -17.50
N ILE A 59 -12.28 -20.91 -16.43
CA ILE A 59 -11.52 -19.66 -16.52
C ILE A 59 -10.30 -19.75 -15.62
N GLN A 60 -9.11 -19.83 -16.21
CA GLN A 60 -7.85 -19.77 -15.48
C GLN A 60 -7.25 -18.37 -15.56
N TRP A 61 -6.73 -17.88 -14.44
CA TRP A 61 -5.90 -16.67 -14.43
C TRP A 61 -4.43 -17.06 -14.45
N TYR A 62 -3.62 -16.25 -15.13
CA TYR A 62 -2.17 -16.35 -15.05
C TYR A 62 -1.55 -14.98 -15.28
N ASN A 63 -0.30 -14.82 -14.87
CA ASN A 63 0.49 -13.63 -15.16
C ASN A 63 1.57 -13.96 -16.19
N HIS A 64 1.62 -13.19 -17.28
CA HIS A 64 2.64 -13.36 -18.30
C HIS A 64 3.72 -12.28 -18.15
N SER A 65 4.90 -12.72 -17.75
CA SER A 65 6.14 -11.94 -17.75
C SER A 65 7.22 -12.78 -18.44
N SER A 66 7.26 -12.81 -19.77
CA SER A 66 8.31 -13.58 -20.44
C SER A 66 9.64 -12.83 -20.41
N LYS A 67 10.76 -13.56 -20.24
CA LYS A 67 12.11 -12.97 -20.39
C LYS A 67 12.32 -12.34 -21.78
N ARG A 68 11.61 -12.83 -22.81
CA ARG A 68 11.60 -12.22 -24.16
C ARG A 68 10.82 -10.90 -24.20
N ASP A 69 9.78 -10.75 -23.39
CA ASP A 69 9.01 -9.50 -23.23
C ASP A 69 9.75 -8.44 -22.39
N ILE A 70 10.91 -8.76 -21.80
CA ILE A 70 11.83 -7.76 -21.21
C ILE A 70 12.17 -6.68 -22.24
N THR A 71 12.22 -7.03 -23.53
CA THR A 71 12.40 -6.06 -24.63
C THR A 71 11.28 -5.01 -24.71
N THR A 72 10.05 -5.40 -24.35
CA THR A 72 8.86 -4.53 -24.31
C THR A 72 8.55 -4.00 -22.89
N CYS A 73 9.26 -4.51 -21.88
CA CYS A 73 9.12 -4.18 -20.45
C CYS A 73 7.66 -4.10 -19.95
N THR A 74 6.79 -4.99 -20.45
CA THR A 74 5.34 -4.96 -20.18
C THR A 74 4.87 -6.27 -19.54
N LYS A 75 4.18 -6.17 -18.41
CA LYS A 75 3.45 -7.29 -17.78
C LYS A 75 2.05 -7.40 -18.36
N TRP A 76 1.60 -8.64 -18.55
CA TRP A 76 0.26 -8.90 -19.03
C TRP A 76 -0.56 -9.75 -18.06
N CYS A 77 -1.80 -9.34 -17.86
CA CYS A 77 -2.80 -10.12 -17.16
C CYS A 77 -3.37 -11.17 -18.12
N GLY A 78 -3.13 -12.45 -17.87
CA GLY A 78 -3.56 -13.55 -18.71
C GLY A 78 -4.88 -14.18 -18.27
N ILE A 79 -5.66 -14.65 -19.24
CA ILE A 79 -6.82 -15.54 -19.04
C ILE A 79 -6.70 -16.72 -20.00
N ILE A 80 -6.91 -17.94 -19.50
CA ILE A 80 -7.12 -19.13 -20.34
C ILE A 80 -8.57 -19.52 -20.21
N LEU A 81 -9.29 -19.52 -21.33
CA LEU A 81 -10.69 -19.93 -21.41
C LEU A 81 -10.76 -21.35 -21.99
N ASN A 82 -11.47 -22.24 -21.30
CA ASN A 82 -11.65 -23.66 -21.65
C ASN A 82 -10.34 -24.37 -22.01
N HIS A 83 -9.26 -24.07 -21.28
CA HIS A 83 -7.91 -24.61 -21.47
C HIS A 83 -7.30 -24.38 -22.87
N THR A 84 -7.96 -23.62 -23.75
CA THR A 84 -7.64 -23.57 -25.18
C THR A 84 -7.34 -22.14 -25.63
N TRP A 85 -8.18 -21.18 -25.24
CA TRP A 85 -8.06 -19.82 -25.74
C TRP A 85 -7.33 -18.93 -24.75
N HIS A 86 -6.15 -18.47 -25.16
CA HIS A 86 -5.33 -17.57 -24.35
C HIS A 86 -5.62 -16.11 -24.68
N PHE A 87 -5.95 -15.34 -23.66
CA PHE A 87 -6.16 -13.90 -23.71
C PHE A 87 -5.14 -13.21 -22.83
N ARG A 88 -4.81 -11.98 -23.21
CA ARG A 88 -4.02 -11.08 -22.39
C ARG A 88 -4.71 -9.71 -22.34
N THR A 89 -4.67 -9.07 -21.19
CA THR A 89 -5.21 -7.73 -20.97
C THR A 89 -4.13 -6.84 -20.35
N PHE A 90 -4.28 -5.52 -20.52
CA PHE A 90 -3.31 -4.53 -20.07
C PHE A 90 -3.28 -4.34 -18.54
N GLY A 91 -4.20 -4.95 -17.80
CA GLY A 91 -4.21 -4.82 -16.36
C GLY A 91 -5.33 -5.59 -15.69
N ILE A 92 -5.22 -5.66 -14.37
CA ILE A 92 -6.08 -6.46 -13.50
C ILE A 92 -7.56 -6.13 -13.72
N LEU A 93 -7.90 -4.84 -13.83
CA LEU A 93 -9.29 -4.40 -14.04
C LEU A 93 -9.92 -4.96 -15.31
N ALA A 94 -9.16 -4.97 -16.42
CA ALA A 94 -9.63 -5.49 -17.69
C ALA A 94 -9.74 -7.02 -17.63
N ARG A 95 -8.79 -7.69 -16.96
CA ARG A 95 -8.86 -9.14 -16.69
C ARG A 95 -10.11 -9.50 -15.89
N ASP A 96 -10.34 -8.82 -14.77
CA ASP A 96 -11.47 -9.07 -13.86
C ASP A 96 -12.80 -8.91 -14.60
N ARG A 97 -12.97 -7.81 -15.33
CA ARG A 97 -14.18 -7.55 -16.13
C ARG A 97 -14.38 -8.62 -17.20
N PHE A 98 -13.32 -8.96 -17.93
CA PHE A 98 -13.38 -10.01 -18.96
C PHE A 98 -13.73 -11.37 -18.36
N SER A 99 -13.09 -11.73 -17.23
CA SER A 99 -13.38 -12.95 -16.46
C SER A 99 -14.84 -13.00 -16.00
N ASN A 100 -15.34 -11.91 -15.42
CA ASN A 100 -16.73 -11.83 -14.97
C ASN A 100 -17.71 -12.00 -16.14
N CYS A 101 -17.44 -11.39 -17.29
CA CYS A 101 -18.28 -11.57 -18.48
C CYS A 101 -18.26 -13.01 -19.01
N CYS A 102 -17.12 -13.71 -18.93
CA CYS A 102 -17.01 -15.12 -19.30
C CYS A 102 -17.73 -16.04 -18.30
N ALA A 103 -17.75 -15.69 -17.01
CA ALA A 103 -18.40 -16.49 -15.98
C ALA A 103 -19.93 -16.62 -16.21
N GLU A 104 -20.55 -15.60 -16.81
CA GLU A 104 -21.99 -15.58 -17.15
C GLU A 104 -22.43 -16.67 -18.14
N PHE A 105 -21.49 -17.34 -18.83
CA PHE A 105 -21.84 -18.49 -19.66
C PHE A 105 -22.24 -19.73 -18.83
N ASN A 106 -21.81 -19.79 -17.56
CA ASN A 106 -22.18 -20.87 -16.64
C ASN A 106 -23.50 -20.58 -15.92
N SER A 107 -24.18 -21.66 -15.55
CA SER A 107 -25.45 -21.60 -14.81
C SER A 107 -25.26 -21.33 -13.31
N PHE A 108 -24.11 -21.73 -12.75
CA PHE A 108 -23.77 -21.54 -11.34
C PHE A 108 -22.46 -20.77 -11.21
N HIS A 109 -22.45 -19.73 -10.38
CA HIS A 109 -21.22 -19.04 -10.02
C HIS A 109 -21.23 -18.45 -8.61
N VAL A 110 -20.05 -18.44 -8.01
CA VAL A 110 -19.77 -17.81 -6.73
C VAL A 110 -19.37 -16.37 -6.97
N LEU A 111 -20.14 -15.45 -6.41
CA LEU A 111 -19.76 -14.06 -6.25
C LEU A 111 -18.81 -13.97 -5.06
N TRP A 112 -17.60 -13.48 -5.26
CA TRP A 112 -16.68 -13.28 -4.15
C TRP A 112 -16.11 -11.87 -4.10
N LYS A 113 -15.87 -11.40 -2.88
CA LYS A 113 -15.39 -10.06 -2.59
C LYS A 113 -14.21 -10.17 -1.66
N HIS A 114 -13.14 -9.44 -1.99
CA HIS A 114 -12.00 -9.21 -1.11
C HIS A 114 -12.04 -7.77 -0.57
N LYS A 115 -11.12 -7.41 0.32
CA LYS A 115 -11.03 -6.11 1.01
C LYS A 115 -11.11 -4.86 0.11
N THR A 116 -10.85 -4.95 -1.20
CA THR A 116 -10.99 -3.79 -2.12
C THR A 116 -12.43 -3.54 -2.59
N HIS A 117 -13.39 -4.24 -1.99
CA HIS A 117 -14.82 -4.21 -2.27
C HIS A 117 -15.25 -4.53 -3.70
N ARG A 118 -14.34 -5.01 -4.55
CA ARG A 118 -14.68 -5.46 -5.90
C ARG A 118 -15.26 -6.86 -5.87
N MET A 119 -16.38 -7.00 -6.57
CA MET A 119 -17.07 -8.26 -6.78
C MET A 119 -16.47 -9.00 -7.99
N HIS A 120 -16.14 -10.26 -7.79
CA HIS A 120 -15.68 -11.19 -8.80
C HIS A 120 -16.71 -12.31 -8.99
N LYS A 121 -16.79 -12.87 -10.20
CA LYS A 121 -17.65 -14.01 -10.51
C LYS A 121 -16.78 -15.20 -10.85
N GLU A 122 -16.95 -16.28 -10.10
CA GLU A 122 -16.23 -17.52 -10.30
C GLU A 122 -17.19 -18.64 -10.73
N PRO A 123 -17.11 -19.12 -11.98
CA PRO A 123 -17.96 -20.20 -12.43
C PRO A 123 -17.49 -21.54 -11.85
N PHE A 124 -18.44 -22.33 -11.32
CA PHE A 124 -18.17 -23.69 -10.84
C PHE A 124 -19.18 -24.68 -11.39
N ASN A 125 -18.78 -25.94 -11.50
CA ASN A 125 -19.70 -27.05 -11.70
C ASN A 125 -20.09 -27.62 -10.34
N PRO A 126 -21.28 -27.31 -9.80
CA PRO A 126 -21.61 -27.68 -8.44
C PRO A 126 -21.74 -29.21 -8.24
N TYR A 127 -21.88 -29.97 -9.32
CA TYR A 127 -21.94 -31.44 -9.30
C TYR A 127 -20.58 -32.12 -9.35
N ALA A 128 -19.51 -31.39 -9.66
CA ALA A 128 -18.18 -31.95 -9.89
C ALA A 128 -17.10 -31.38 -8.96
N ILE A 129 -17.45 -30.40 -8.12
CA ILE A 129 -16.52 -29.75 -7.21
C ILE A 129 -17.08 -29.75 -5.78
N ASP A 130 -16.20 -30.02 -4.82
CA ASP A 130 -16.48 -29.86 -3.40
C ASP A 130 -16.14 -28.45 -2.90
N PHE A 131 -16.56 -28.14 -1.67
CA PHE A 131 -16.32 -26.84 -1.07
C PHE A 131 -14.82 -26.52 -0.95
N ARG A 132 -14.01 -27.48 -0.52
CA ARG A 132 -12.55 -27.32 -0.36
C ARG A 132 -11.84 -27.00 -1.68
N GLN A 133 -12.17 -27.73 -2.76
CA GLN A 133 -11.63 -27.51 -4.10
C GLN A 133 -12.04 -26.13 -4.64
N ALA A 134 -13.28 -25.71 -4.41
CA ALA A 134 -13.75 -24.38 -4.80
C ALA A 134 -12.97 -23.26 -4.06
N ILE A 135 -12.74 -23.43 -2.75
CA ILE A 135 -11.92 -22.51 -1.95
C ILE A 135 -10.47 -22.47 -2.47
N GLN A 136 -9.88 -23.62 -2.80
CA GLN A 136 -8.54 -23.68 -3.38
C GLN A 136 -8.46 -22.91 -4.72
N CYS A 137 -9.44 -23.06 -5.59
CA CYS A 137 -9.48 -22.32 -6.86
C CYS A 137 -9.51 -20.79 -6.64
N LEU A 138 -10.31 -20.33 -5.68
CA LEU A 138 -10.39 -18.92 -5.31
C LEU A 138 -9.09 -18.40 -4.70
N GLN A 139 -8.42 -19.24 -3.90
CA GLN A 139 -7.11 -18.97 -3.33
C GLN A 139 -6.04 -18.80 -4.42
N GLU A 140 -6.00 -19.68 -5.42
CA GLU A 140 -5.09 -19.57 -6.56
C GLU A 140 -5.31 -18.27 -7.35
N LYS A 141 -6.57 -17.90 -7.61
CA LYS A 141 -6.89 -16.63 -8.27
C LYS A 141 -6.55 -15.40 -7.44
N PHE A 142 -6.75 -15.48 -6.13
CA PHE A 142 -6.32 -14.44 -5.20
C PHE A 142 -4.80 -14.24 -5.26
N ASN A 143 -4.03 -15.34 -5.25
CA ASN A 143 -2.57 -15.30 -5.39
C ASN A 143 -2.12 -14.73 -6.74
N GLU A 144 -2.69 -15.18 -7.86
CA GLU A 144 -2.39 -14.64 -9.19
C GLU A 144 -2.71 -13.14 -9.29
N ARG A 145 -3.74 -12.67 -8.59
CA ARG A 145 -4.03 -11.24 -8.48
C ARG A 145 -2.98 -10.50 -7.65
N ALA A 146 -2.62 -11.02 -6.49
CA ALA A 146 -1.64 -10.41 -5.59
C ALA A 146 -0.25 -10.33 -6.24
N GLN A 147 0.16 -11.39 -6.93
CA GLN A 147 1.44 -11.46 -7.64
C GLN A 147 1.51 -10.41 -8.75
N PHE A 148 0.46 -10.27 -9.56
CA PHE A 148 0.45 -9.25 -10.61
C PHE A 148 0.52 -7.83 -10.01
N ARG A 149 -0.27 -7.59 -8.95
CA ARG A 149 -0.46 -6.25 -8.40
C ARG A 149 0.73 -5.75 -7.60
N TYR A 150 1.31 -6.63 -6.80
CA TYR A 150 2.28 -6.27 -5.76
C TYR A 150 3.56 -7.10 -5.83
N GLY A 151 3.71 -8.01 -6.80
CA GLY A 151 4.79 -9.01 -6.76
C GLY A 151 4.65 -10.01 -5.60
N ALA A 152 3.53 -9.99 -4.87
CA ALA A 152 3.29 -10.83 -3.70
C ALA A 152 2.75 -12.20 -4.12
N ASN A 153 3.57 -13.24 -4.04
CA ASN A 153 3.22 -14.62 -4.40
C ASN A 153 3.20 -15.57 -3.19
N GLU A 154 3.35 -15.04 -1.98
CA GLU A 154 3.35 -15.85 -0.77
C GLU A 154 2.09 -15.61 0.06
N LEU A 155 1.21 -16.59 0.09
CA LEU A 155 -0.04 -16.51 0.84
C LEU A 155 0.18 -16.79 2.33
N LEU A 156 -0.14 -15.81 3.17
CA LEU A 156 -0.05 -15.94 4.63
C LEU A 156 -1.38 -16.35 5.26
N TRP A 157 -2.48 -15.85 4.74
CA TRP A 157 -3.83 -16.12 5.24
C TRP A 157 -4.84 -16.04 4.10
N PHE A 158 -5.80 -16.96 4.11
CA PHE A 158 -6.96 -16.97 3.24
C PHE A 158 -8.10 -17.62 4.01
N GLU A 159 -9.26 -16.96 4.06
CA GLU A 159 -10.40 -17.40 4.83
C GLU A 159 -11.70 -17.00 4.15
N CYS A 160 -12.67 -17.91 4.17
CA CYS A 160 -14.04 -17.64 3.77
C CYS A 160 -14.85 -17.42 5.06
N GLU A 161 -15.38 -16.21 5.24
CA GLU A 161 -16.23 -15.88 6.39
C GLU A 161 -17.62 -16.48 6.17
N LEU A 162 -17.80 -17.73 6.60
CA LEU A 162 -18.97 -18.57 6.30
C LEU A 162 -20.30 -17.95 6.75
N ASP A 163 -20.30 -17.26 7.88
CA ASP A 163 -21.43 -16.55 8.48
C ASP A 163 -21.84 -15.30 7.68
N HIS A 164 -20.91 -14.73 6.93
CA HIS A 164 -21.15 -13.57 6.06
C HIS A 164 -21.44 -13.93 4.59
N CYS A 165 -21.41 -15.23 4.26
CA CYS A 165 -21.83 -15.73 2.95
C CYS A 165 -23.35 -15.57 2.77
N LYS A 166 -23.81 -15.51 1.50
CA LYS A 166 -25.24 -15.48 1.17
C LYS A 166 -25.58 -16.56 0.14
N PRO A 167 -26.37 -17.60 0.50
CA PRO A 167 -26.82 -17.86 1.88
C PRO A 167 -25.64 -18.19 2.82
N PRO A 168 -25.82 -18.06 4.16
CA PRO A 168 -24.80 -18.46 5.12
C PRO A 168 -24.42 -19.93 4.94
N ILE A 169 -23.14 -20.22 5.07
CA ILE A 169 -22.62 -21.58 5.01
C ILE A 169 -22.51 -22.10 6.45
N PRO A 170 -23.04 -23.29 6.79
CA PRO A 170 -22.92 -23.84 8.13
C PRO A 170 -21.45 -24.00 8.54
N SER A 171 -21.08 -23.61 9.76
CA SER A 171 -19.73 -23.83 10.28
C SER A 171 -19.42 -25.31 10.55
N THR A 172 -20.46 -26.15 10.62
CA THR A 172 -20.37 -27.61 10.76
C THR A 172 -20.28 -28.32 9.41
N LEU A 173 -20.12 -27.59 8.30
CA LEU A 173 -20.01 -28.17 6.97
C LEU A 173 -18.77 -29.06 6.90
N ASP A 174 -18.95 -30.28 6.40
CA ASP A 174 -17.82 -31.12 5.99
C ASP A 174 -17.15 -30.48 4.77
N ASP A 175 -15.84 -30.22 4.85
CA ASP A 175 -15.05 -29.66 3.75
C ASP A 175 -15.15 -30.50 2.46
N ALA A 176 -15.47 -31.79 2.57
CA ALA A 176 -15.71 -32.71 1.45
C ALA A 176 -17.13 -32.63 0.86
N ALA A 177 -18.02 -31.80 1.43
CA ALA A 177 -19.38 -31.63 0.91
C ALA A 177 -19.35 -31.04 -0.50
N SER A 178 -20.12 -31.65 -1.41
CA SER A 178 -20.29 -31.13 -2.75
C SER A 178 -21.00 -29.77 -2.72
N LEU A 179 -20.69 -28.86 -3.65
CA LEU A 179 -21.45 -27.61 -3.76
C LEU A 179 -22.93 -27.87 -4.11
N HIS A 180 -23.22 -28.98 -4.79
CA HIS A 180 -24.58 -29.42 -5.02
C HIS A 180 -25.32 -29.66 -3.71
N ASP A 181 -24.76 -30.42 -2.78
CA ASP A 181 -25.42 -30.71 -1.50
C ASP A 181 -25.64 -29.45 -0.67
N LEU A 182 -24.70 -28.50 -0.74
CA LEU A 182 -24.81 -27.22 -0.05
C LEU A 182 -25.96 -26.34 -0.57
N TYR A 183 -26.24 -26.37 -1.88
CA TYR A 183 -27.14 -25.40 -2.51
C TYR A 183 -28.38 -25.99 -3.21
N LYS A 184 -28.53 -27.32 -3.29
CA LYS A 184 -29.65 -27.99 -3.99
C LYS A 184 -31.04 -27.59 -3.49
N HIS A 185 -31.12 -27.09 -2.26
CA HIS A 185 -32.36 -26.69 -1.61
C HIS A 185 -32.80 -25.26 -1.98
N LEU A 186 -31.95 -24.49 -2.66
CA LEU A 186 -32.26 -23.12 -3.07
C LEU A 186 -33.18 -23.11 -4.30
N LEU A 187 -34.10 -22.14 -4.32
CA LEU A 187 -34.97 -21.90 -5.47
C LEU A 187 -34.13 -21.58 -6.71
N TYR A 188 -34.53 -22.15 -7.86
CA TYR A 188 -33.84 -22.04 -9.15
C TYR A 188 -32.47 -22.72 -9.25
N TYR A 189 -32.03 -23.49 -8.25
CA TYR A 189 -30.83 -24.32 -8.39
C TYR A 189 -30.93 -25.24 -9.62
N PRO A 190 -29.85 -25.39 -10.43
CA PRO A 190 -28.50 -24.84 -10.26
C PRO A 190 -28.27 -23.45 -10.89
N ARG A 191 -29.31 -22.80 -11.43
CA ARG A 191 -29.23 -21.46 -12.05
C ARG A 191 -29.26 -20.34 -10.99
N ILE A 192 -28.25 -20.31 -10.12
CA ILE A 192 -28.18 -19.38 -8.99
C ILE A 192 -26.81 -18.69 -8.89
N GLN A 193 -26.80 -17.58 -8.16
CA GLN A 193 -25.58 -16.87 -7.77
C GLN A 193 -25.53 -16.88 -6.24
N VAL A 194 -24.42 -17.35 -5.68
CA VAL A 194 -24.18 -17.34 -4.23
C VAL A 194 -23.03 -16.40 -3.91
N TYR A 195 -23.03 -15.78 -2.74
CA TYR A 195 -22.01 -14.82 -2.34
C TYR A 195 -21.10 -15.38 -1.25
N TRP A 196 -19.79 -15.38 -1.48
CA TRP A 196 -18.77 -15.75 -0.52
C TRP A 196 -17.92 -14.54 -0.13
N LYS A 197 -17.84 -14.25 1.17
CA LYS A 197 -16.96 -13.19 1.68
C LYS A 197 -15.59 -13.80 1.95
N ILE A 198 -14.58 -13.34 1.20
CA ILE A 198 -13.23 -13.89 1.25
C ILE A 198 -12.29 -12.83 1.77
N ASN A 199 -11.46 -13.21 2.73
CA ASN A 199 -10.30 -12.43 3.11
C ASN A 199 -9.03 -13.18 2.78
N GLY A 200 -8.01 -12.41 2.45
CA GLY A 200 -6.68 -12.98 2.31
C GLY A 200 -5.62 -11.92 2.46
N TYR A 201 -4.42 -12.40 2.72
CA TYR A 201 -3.22 -11.59 2.81
C TYR A 201 -2.05 -12.34 2.17
N CYS A 202 -1.42 -11.70 1.20
CA CYS A 202 -0.18 -12.17 0.59
C CYS A 202 0.95 -11.22 0.95
N MET A 203 2.16 -11.75 1.03
CA MET A 203 3.38 -10.97 1.16
C MET A 203 4.31 -11.17 -0.03
N VAL A 204 5.23 -10.21 -0.20
CA VAL A 204 6.40 -10.36 -1.06
C VAL A 204 7.43 -11.21 -0.32
N PRO A 205 7.90 -12.34 -0.89
CA PRO A 205 8.91 -13.18 -0.26
C PRO A 205 10.19 -12.40 0.02
N TYR A 206 10.88 -12.76 1.09
CA TYR A 206 12.09 -12.06 1.53
C TYR A 206 13.15 -11.91 0.44
N GLN A 207 13.35 -12.93 -0.41
CA GLN A 207 14.31 -12.89 -1.53
C GLN A 207 14.02 -11.78 -2.55
N HIS A 208 12.76 -11.37 -2.68
CA HIS A 208 12.29 -10.30 -3.57
C HIS A 208 12.13 -8.95 -2.86
N THR A 209 12.72 -8.82 -1.66
CA THR A 209 12.73 -7.56 -0.91
C THR A 209 14.10 -6.90 -0.89
N ILE A 210 14.10 -5.59 -0.65
CA ILE A 210 15.30 -4.76 -0.51
C ILE A 210 15.48 -4.39 0.96
N GLY A 211 16.73 -4.47 1.43
CA GLY A 211 17.11 -4.04 2.77
C GLY A 211 17.19 -2.53 2.93
N ILE A 212 17.06 -2.08 4.16
CA ILE A 212 17.15 -0.66 4.53
C ILE A 212 18.60 -0.17 4.65
N ASN A 213 19.55 -1.10 4.88
CA ASN A 213 20.89 -0.80 5.40
C ASN A 213 22.06 -1.36 4.57
N LYS A 214 21.82 -2.05 3.44
CA LYS A 214 22.90 -2.72 2.70
C LYS A 214 23.05 -2.13 1.30
N ASP A 215 24.26 -1.68 0.99
CA ASP A 215 24.87 -1.61 -0.35
C ASP A 215 24.86 -0.29 -1.14
N ILE A 216 24.67 0.88 -0.52
CA ILE A 216 25.07 2.14 -1.17
C ILE A 216 26.20 2.74 -0.36
N ASN A 217 27.44 2.51 -0.80
CA ASN A 217 28.65 3.15 -0.30
C ASN A 217 28.53 4.67 -0.46
N ALA A 218 27.91 5.34 0.50
CA ALA A 218 27.88 6.78 0.60
C ALA A 218 29.14 7.26 1.34
N SER A 219 30.29 7.17 0.69
CA SER A 219 31.42 8.03 1.03
C SER A 219 31.50 9.12 -0.02
N THR A 220 30.87 10.27 0.25
CA THR A 220 31.21 11.52 -0.44
C THR A 220 30.86 12.69 0.46
N SER A 221 31.79 13.64 0.57
CA SER A 221 31.62 14.92 1.26
C SER A 221 30.39 15.65 0.73
N ILE A 222 29.70 16.36 1.63
CA ILE A 222 28.53 17.18 1.28
C ILE A 222 28.98 18.31 0.36
N ASP A 223 28.48 18.33 -0.88
CA ASP A 223 28.58 19.48 -1.77
C ASP A 223 27.47 20.47 -1.39
N LEU A 224 27.78 21.29 -0.38
CA LEU A 224 26.85 22.27 0.20
C LEU A 224 26.38 23.28 -0.86
N ASP A 225 27.24 23.64 -1.81
CA ASP A 225 26.93 24.62 -2.86
C ASP A 225 25.86 24.10 -3.82
N ALA A 226 25.93 22.83 -4.21
CA ALA A 226 24.90 22.20 -5.03
C ALA A 226 23.54 22.10 -4.30
N LEU A 227 23.54 21.84 -2.98
CA LEU A 227 22.32 21.79 -2.17
C LEU A 227 21.68 23.18 -2.00
N LEU A 228 22.49 24.21 -1.73
CA LEU A 228 22.02 25.59 -1.55
C LEU A 228 21.42 26.16 -2.84
N LEU A 229 22.00 25.84 -4.00
CA LEU A 229 21.45 26.20 -5.32
C LEU A 229 20.04 25.62 -5.57
N VAL A 230 19.76 24.43 -5.04
CA VAL A 230 18.44 23.78 -5.14
C VAL A 230 17.48 24.34 -4.10
N ALA A 231 17.95 24.57 -2.86
CA ALA A 231 17.14 25.13 -1.78
C ALA A 231 16.59 26.51 -2.13
N ASN A 232 17.44 27.40 -2.67
CA ASN A 232 17.07 28.77 -3.04
C ASN A 232 16.04 28.88 -4.17
N LYS A 233 15.75 27.78 -4.88
CA LYS A 233 14.75 27.73 -5.97
C LYS A 233 13.41 27.15 -5.54
N LYS A 234 13.25 26.69 -4.29
CA LYS A 234 11.98 26.13 -3.80
C LYS A 234 11.18 27.20 -3.05
N PRO A 235 10.13 27.78 -3.66
CA PRO A 235 9.09 28.49 -2.92
C PRO A 235 8.51 27.70 -1.73
N ASN A 236 7.80 28.41 -0.84
CA ASN A 236 7.18 27.87 0.37
C ASN A 236 6.25 26.68 0.04
N PHE A 237 6.76 25.46 0.24
CA PHE A 237 6.04 24.21 0.04
C PHE A 237 5.52 23.72 1.40
N ASN A 238 4.20 23.67 1.58
CA ASN A 238 3.55 23.06 2.74
C ASN A 238 2.76 21.81 2.32
N PRO A 239 3.23 20.60 2.64
CA PRO A 239 2.54 19.36 2.26
C PRO A 239 1.34 19.01 3.15
N LEU A 240 1.13 19.72 4.27
CA LEU A 240 0.09 19.40 5.24
C LEU A 240 -1.28 19.87 4.75
N LEU A 241 -2.29 19.00 4.83
CA LEU A 241 -3.66 19.37 4.49
C LEU A 241 -4.29 20.12 5.67
N TYR A 242 -4.98 21.23 5.41
CA TYR A 242 -5.74 21.93 6.43
C TYR A 242 -7.17 21.39 6.56
N GLN A 243 -7.73 21.44 7.76
CA GLN A 243 -9.08 20.94 8.05
C GLN A 243 -10.15 21.66 7.21
N CYS A 244 -9.99 22.95 6.96
CA CYS A 244 -10.90 23.73 6.12
C CYS A 244 -10.88 23.30 4.64
N ASP A 245 -9.79 22.70 4.16
CA ASP A 245 -9.62 22.30 2.77
C ASP A 245 -10.07 20.86 2.46
N ILE A 246 -10.53 20.09 3.46
CA ILE A 246 -10.84 18.67 3.27
C ILE A 246 -11.94 18.43 2.22
N GLN A 247 -12.97 19.28 2.18
CA GLN A 247 -14.07 19.14 1.22
C GLN A 247 -13.61 19.45 -0.20
N LYS A 248 -12.77 20.48 -0.35
CA LYS A 248 -12.12 20.81 -1.61
C LYS A 248 -11.27 19.65 -2.10
N PHE A 249 -10.47 19.05 -1.21
CA PHE A 249 -9.62 17.91 -1.53
C PHE A 249 -10.45 16.68 -1.94
N LYS A 250 -11.56 16.38 -1.26
CA LYS A 250 -12.51 15.30 -1.63
C LYS A 250 -13.07 15.47 -3.03
N LEU A 251 -13.55 16.66 -3.38
CA LEU A 251 -14.11 16.96 -4.69
C LEU A 251 -13.09 16.68 -5.82
N ILE A 252 -11.83 17.09 -5.60
CA ILE A 252 -10.78 16.90 -6.59
C ILE A 252 -10.48 15.42 -6.80
N GLN A 253 -10.42 14.64 -5.73
CA GLN A 253 -10.12 13.23 -5.85
C GLN A 253 -11.21 12.45 -6.59
N GLY A 254 -12.50 12.74 -6.35
CA GLY A 254 -13.58 12.11 -7.11
C GLY A 254 -13.52 12.40 -8.61
N ASN A 255 -13.04 13.60 -8.97
CA ASN A 255 -12.79 13.95 -10.37
C ASN A 255 -11.57 13.22 -10.97
N LEU A 256 -10.55 12.89 -10.17
CA LEU A 256 -9.39 12.14 -10.64
C LEU A 256 -9.74 10.66 -10.91
N HIS A 257 -10.59 10.06 -10.08
CA HIS A 257 -10.94 8.63 -10.14
C HIS A 257 -12.00 8.29 -11.19
N SER A 258 -12.85 9.24 -11.59
CA SER A 258 -13.94 9.03 -12.56
C SER A 258 -13.49 8.84 -14.01
N ILE A 259 -12.22 9.13 -14.33
CA ILE A 259 -11.76 9.13 -15.72
C ILE A 259 -11.41 7.70 -16.15
N GLY A 260 -12.38 7.06 -16.80
CA GLY A 260 -12.19 5.82 -17.54
C GLY A 260 -11.04 5.98 -18.55
N SER A 261 -9.96 5.24 -18.33
CA SER A 261 -8.82 5.24 -19.25
C SER A 261 -9.19 4.54 -20.56
N SER A 262 -9.60 5.30 -21.57
CA SER A 262 -9.87 4.79 -22.93
C SER A 262 -8.59 4.41 -23.69
N SER A 263 -7.53 5.21 -23.53
CA SER A 263 -6.22 4.95 -24.16
C SER A 263 -5.47 3.78 -23.49
N LYS A 264 -4.83 2.96 -24.34
CA LYS A 264 -4.25 1.65 -23.97
C LYS A 264 -2.83 1.74 -23.41
N ASP A 265 -2.09 2.80 -23.74
CA ASP A 265 -0.69 2.96 -23.36
C ASP A 265 -0.52 3.97 -22.22
N LYS A 266 -0.26 3.46 -21.03
CA LYS A 266 -0.09 4.27 -19.82
C LYS A 266 1.13 5.20 -19.88
N LEU A 267 2.22 4.78 -20.54
CA LEU A 267 3.44 5.57 -20.65
C LEU A 267 3.24 6.75 -21.59
N LYS A 268 2.54 6.54 -22.72
CA LYS A 268 2.15 7.65 -23.61
C LYS A 268 1.36 8.72 -22.88
N LYS A 269 0.39 8.33 -22.04
CA LYS A 269 -0.42 9.29 -21.26
C LYS A 269 0.40 10.13 -20.32
N LEU A 270 1.33 9.49 -19.60
CA LEU A 270 2.23 10.20 -18.71
C LEU A 270 3.06 11.22 -19.48
N LEU A 271 3.77 10.78 -20.53
CA LEU A 271 4.63 11.67 -21.31
C LEU A 271 3.84 12.76 -22.05
N HIS A 272 2.65 12.44 -22.55
CA HIS A 272 1.73 13.39 -23.15
C HIS A 272 1.33 14.49 -22.16
N GLU A 273 0.98 14.13 -20.92
CA GLU A 273 0.68 15.08 -19.85
C GLU A 273 1.87 15.99 -19.54
N ILE A 274 3.08 15.44 -19.44
CA ILE A 274 4.30 16.25 -19.22
C ILE A 274 4.51 17.25 -20.36
N ILE A 275 4.36 16.83 -21.62
CA ILE A 275 4.50 17.69 -22.80
C ILE A 275 3.40 18.77 -22.83
N GLN A 276 2.17 18.39 -22.50
CA GLN A 276 1.01 19.28 -22.45
C GLN A 276 1.19 20.38 -21.41
N ASN A 277 1.82 20.06 -20.27
CA ASN A 277 2.11 21.00 -19.20
C ASN A 277 3.38 21.85 -19.46
N GLY A 278 4.01 21.72 -20.63
CA GLY A 278 5.13 22.56 -21.04
C GLY A 278 6.52 22.04 -20.64
N TYR A 279 6.62 20.79 -20.18
CA TYR A 279 7.86 20.18 -19.70
C TYR A 279 8.46 19.21 -20.72
N LEU A 280 8.41 19.53 -22.01
CA LEU A 280 9.06 18.71 -23.04
C LEU A 280 10.58 18.62 -22.84
N CYS A 281 11.21 19.71 -22.37
CA CYS A 281 12.65 19.77 -22.09
C CYS A 281 13.11 18.66 -21.13
N ASP A 282 12.28 18.35 -20.14
CA ASP A 282 12.51 17.34 -19.13
C ASP A 282 12.51 15.90 -19.69
N LEU A 283 11.94 15.69 -20.88
CA LEU A 283 11.91 14.39 -21.55
C LEU A 283 13.05 14.20 -22.54
N ILE A 284 13.61 15.29 -23.07
CA ILE A 284 14.61 15.30 -24.17
C ILE A 284 16.03 15.60 -23.70
N THR A 285 16.20 16.35 -22.60
CA THR A 285 17.53 16.79 -22.15
C THR A 285 18.13 15.77 -21.19
N SER A 286 19.32 15.26 -21.50
CA SER A 286 20.16 14.61 -20.49
C SER A 286 20.62 15.66 -19.48
N GLN A 287 20.57 15.36 -18.18
CA GLN A 287 20.77 16.28 -17.05
C GLN A 287 22.07 17.13 -17.04
N ASN A 288 22.93 17.03 -18.05
CA ASN A 288 24.24 17.66 -18.13
C ASN A 288 24.35 18.79 -19.17
N THR A 289 23.41 19.72 -19.27
CA THR A 289 23.72 20.94 -20.05
C THR A 289 23.13 22.21 -19.47
N GLN A 290 24.03 23.17 -19.22
CA GLN A 290 23.83 24.58 -18.86
C GLN A 290 23.01 25.39 -19.90
N GLN A 291 22.20 24.74 -20.74
CA GLN A 291 21.36 25.38 -21.76
C GLN A 291 20.10 26.05 -21.20
N GLN A 292 19.94 26.11 -19.87
CA GLN A 292 18.82 26.83 -19.25
C GLN A 292 18.84 28.35 -19.54
N GLN A 293 19.93 28.91 -20.08
CA GLN A 293 20.07 30.35 -20.38
C GLN A 293 19.82 30.77 -21.84
N ARG A 294 19.47 29.88 -22.78
CA ARG A 294 19.04 30.32 -24.12
C ARG A 294 17.60 30.83 -24.09
N GLY A 295 17.39 32.08 -24.50
CA GLY A 295 16.17 32.86 -24.32
C GLY A 295 14.88 32.20 -24.81
N ALA A 296 13.76 32.60 -24.19
CA ALA A 296 12.42 32.01 -24.36
C ALA A 296 11.92 31.90 -25.82
N LYS A 297 12.40 32.77 -26.73
CA LYS A 297 11.98 32.79 -28.15
C LYS A 297 12.58 31.69 -29.02
N GLN A 298 13.77 31.14 -28.70
CA GLN A 298 14.37 30.04 -29.48
C GLN A 298 13.84 28.67 -29.07
N ARG A 299 13.31 28.53 -27.84
CA ARG A 299 12.73 27.27 -27.35
C ARG A 299 11.43 26.90 -28.07
N THR A 300 10.61 27.88 -28.42
CA THR A 300 9.29 27.62 -29.02
C THR A 300 9.39 26.94 -30.39
N GLN A 301 10.36 27.32 -31.23
CA GLN A 301 10.52 26.70 -32.56
C GLN A 301 11.05 25.26 -32.47
N GLY A 302 12.03 25.00 -31.60
CA GLY A 302 12.55 23.66 -31.37
C GLY A 302 11.49 22.71 -30.81
N ASP A 303 10.71 23.18 -29.82
CA ASP A 303 9.61 22.40 -29.23
C ASP A 303 8.53 22.05 -30.26
N ILE A 304 8.21 22.96 -31.19
CA ILE A 304 7.25 22.70 -32.27
C ILE A 304 7.76 21.58 -33.18
N ILE A 305 9.03 21.64 -33.60
CA ILE A 305 9.64 20.60 -34.46
C ILE A 305 9.62 19.24 -33.75
N ILE A 306 10.01 19.21 -32.47
CA ILE A 306 10.03 17.96 -31.70
C ILE A 306 8.61 17.42 -31.50
N LYS A 307 7.62 18.27 -31.17
CA LYS A 307 6.21 17.87 -31.05
C LYS A 307 5.67 17.29 -32.35
N GLN A 308 6.04 17.86 -33.50
CA GLN A 308 5.69 17.32 -34.82
C GLN A 308 6.33 15.95 -35.05
N GLN A 309 7.62 15.78 -34.76
CA GLN A 309 8.32 14.49 -34.87
C GLN A 309 7.70 13.41 -33.98
N LEU A 310 7.19 13.78 -32.81
CA LEU A 310 6.52 12.87 -31.88
C LEU A 310 5.04 12.65 -32.18
N HIS A 311 4.48 13.29 -33.22
CA HIS A 311 3.04 13.30 -33.51
C HIS A 311 2.20 13.69 -32.28
N PHE A 312 2.64 14.73 -31.56
CA PHE A 312 1.93 15.20 -30.38
C PHE A 312 0.59 15.82 -30.77
N ASN A 313 -0.49 15.13 -30.41
CA ASN A 313 -1.85 15.64 -30.53
C ASN A 313 -2.35 16.08 -29.15
N LYS A 314 -2.74 17.34 -28.99
CA LYS A 314 -3.14 17.92 -27.69
C LYS A 314 -4.31 17.17 -27.03
N THR A 315 -5.21 16.55 -27.79
CA THR A 315 -6.41 15.88 -27.25
C THR A 315 -6.28 14.36 -27.20
N ASN A 316 -5.32 13.77 -27.93
CA ASN A 316 -5.19 12.33 -28.06
C ASN A 316 -3.77 11.82 -27.74
N ALA A 317 -3.60 11.28 -26.53
CA ALA A 317 -2.34 10.69 -26.09
C ALA A 317 -1.93 9.43 -26.87
N ASP A 318 -2.86 8.69 -27.50
CA ASP A 318 -2.52 7.45 -28.21
C ASP A 318 -1.72 7.69 -29.51
N GLU A 319 -1.82 8.90 -30.08
CA GLU A 319 -1.08 9.31 -31.28
C GLU A 319 0.40 9.59 -31.00
N LEU A 320 0.77 9.86 -29.74
CA LEU A 320 2.15 10.14 -29.36
C LEU A 320 3.08 8.97 -29.74
N ILE A 321 4.12 9.23 -30.51
CA ILE A 321 5.14 8.25 -30.86
C ILE A 321 6.22 8.24 -29.78
N LEU A 322 6.48 7.07 -29.20
CA LEU A 322 7.56 6.88 -28.23
C LEU A 322 8.88 6.63 -28.97
N ASN A 323 9.63 7.70 -29.22
CA ASN A 323 10.92 7.65 -29.90
C ASN A 323 12.07 7.87 -28.90
N GLU A 324 12.92 6.86 -28.67
CA GLU A 324 14.01 6.91 -27.70
C GLU A 324 15.19 7.81 -28.11
N GLN A 325 15.34 8.09 -29.40
CA GLN A 325 16.33 9.02 -29.91
C GLN A 325 15.95 10.46 -29.55
N VAL A 326 14.66 10.76 -29.48
CA VAL A 326 14.13 12.08 -29.11
C VAL A 326 13.88 12.18 -27.60
N LEU A 327 13.13 11.23 -27.04
CA LEU A 327 12.76 11.17 -25.63
C LEU A 327 13.82 10.40 -24.84
N VAL A 328 14.93 11.07 -24.54
CA VAL A 328 16.10 10.49 -23.84
C VAL A 328 15.71 9.86 -22.50
N ILE A 329 14.67 10.36 -21.82
CA ILE A 329 14.15 9.78 -20.59
C ILE A 329 13.78 8.28 -20.73
N LEU A 330 13.31 7.85 -21.91
CA LEU A 330 12.94 6.46 -22.16
C LEU A 330 14.13 5.50 -22.00
N LYS A 331 15.33 5.93 -22.41
CA LYS A 331 16.56 5.15 -22.23
C LYS A 331 16.85 4.94 -20.74
N LYS A 332 16.76 5.99 -19.93
CA LYS A 332 16.97 5.91 -18.48
C LYS A 332 15.92 5.05 -17.79
N VAL A 333 14.65 5.18 -18.17
CA VAL A 333 13.57 4.34 -17.66
C VAL A 333 13.82 2.86 -17.98
N LYS A 334 14.27 2.53 -19.20
CA LYS A 334 14.63 1.15 -19.57
C LYS A 334 15.88 0.64 -18.83
N GLN A 335 16.88 1.49 -18.61
CA GLN A 335 18.05 1.14 -17.81
C GLN A 335 17.64 0.80 -16.37
N LEU A 336 16.81 1.64 -15.74
CA LEU A 336 16.28 1.40 -14.40
C LEU A 336 15.40 0.15 -14.34
N TYR A 337 14.58 -0.09 -15.36
CA TYR A 337 13.78 -1.31 -15.47
C TYR A 337 14.67 -2.56 -15.46
N ASN A 338 15.81 -2.52 -16.14
CA ASN A 338 16.78 -3.62 -16.20
C ASN A 338 17.84 -3.57 -15.09
N SER A 339 17.69 -2.72 -14.09
CA SER A 339 18.62 -2.66 -12.96
C SER A 339 18.54 -3.94 -12.13
N HIS A 340 19.68 -4.36 -11.57
CA HIS A 340 19.74 -5.51 -10.67
C HIS A 340 18.82 -5.34 -9.45
N VAL A 341 18.60 -4.11 -8.98
CA VAL A 341 17.70 -3.80 -7.87
C VAL A 341 16.25 -4.12 -8.25
N HIS A 342 15.80 -3.69 -9.43
CA HIS A 342 14.46 -3.98 -9.92
C HIS A 342 14.27 -5.47 -10.27
N GLU A 343 15.28 -6.10 -10.85
CA GLU A 343 15.32 -7.55 -11.12
C GLU A 343 15.18 -8.36 -9.82
N ARG A 344 15.96 -8.02 -8.79
CA ARG A 344 15.90 -8.67 -7.48
C ARG A 344 14.50 -8.65 -6.89
N MET A 345 13.79 -7.53 -7.04
CA MET A 345 12.39 -7.40 -6.62
C MET A 345 11.39 -8.23 -7.46
N GLY A 346 11.81 -8.85 -8.56
CA GLY A 346 10.92 -9.54 -9.49
C GLY A 346 10.25 -8.61 -10.49
N TYR A 347 10.91 -7.51 -10.85
CA TYR A 347 10.41 -6.47 -11.75
C TYR A 347 9.02 -5.93 -11.37
N PRO A 348 8.74 -5.51 -10.11
CA PRO A 348 7.39 -5.13 -9.69
C PRO A 348 6.79 -3.98 -10.49
N LEU A 349 7.61 -3.01 -10.90
CA LEU A 349 7.19 -1.81 -11.61
C LEU A 349 7.14 -2.01 -13.12
N GLN A 350 6.29 -1.23 -13.77
CA GLN A 350 6.19 -1.02 -15.21
C GLN A 350 6.91 0.27 -15.61
N LEU A 351 7.14 0.46 -16.91
CA LEU A 351 7.88 1.63 -17.41
C LEU A 351 7.28 2.97 -16.99
N HIS A 352 5.95 3.10 -16.97
CA HIS A 352 5.28 4.35 -16.59
C HIS A 352 5.40 4.65 -15.09
N GLU A 353 5.48 3.63 -14.23
CA GLU A 353 5.69 3.78 -12.79
C GLU A 353 7.14 4.19 -12.49
N ILE A 354 8.11 3.56 -13.16
CA ILE A 354 9.52 3.96 -13.09
C ILE A 354 9.70 5.39 -13.63
N CYS A 355 9.05 5.71 -14.76
CA CYS A 355 9.09 7.05 -15.34
C CYS A 355 8.49 8.10 -14.39
N ALA A 356 7.36 7.81 -13.73
CA ALA A 356 6.77 8.71 -12.74
C ALA A 356 7.71 8.97 -11.56
N LEU A 357 8.36 7.93 -11.02
CA LEU A 357 9.37 8.09 -9.96
C LEU A 357 10.55 8.94 -10.44
N LEU A 358 11.05 8.70 -11.66
CA LEU A 358 12.15 9.47 -12.24
C LEU A 358 11.78 10.95 -12.42
N LEU A 359 10.59 11.23 -12.99
CA LEU A 359 10.07 12.58 -13.16
C LEU A 359 9.93 13.32 -11.83
N TYR A 360 9.57 12.61 -10.76
CA TYR A 360 9.48 13.20 -9.43
C TYR A 360 10.86 13.44 -8.79
N CYS A 361 11.76 12.46 -8.82
CA CYS A 361 13.01 12.52 -8.07
C CYS A 361 14.09 13.43 -8.67
N GLU A 362 14.09 13.59 -9.99
CA GLU A 362 15.29 14.02 -10.71
C GLU A 362 15.10 15.18 -11.69
N ILE A 363 13.84 15.52 -11.95
CA ILE A 363 13.46 16.32 -13.10
C ILE A 363 12.73 17.58 -12.64
N SER A 364 12.86 18.66 -13.42
CA SER A 364 12.44 19.99 -12.98
C SER A 364 10.92 20.14 -12.85
N CYS A 365 10.13 19.38 -13.62
CA CYS A 365 8.68 19.37 -13.56
C CYS A 365 8.12 19.03 -12.18
N ASN A 366 8.87 18.30 -11.33
CA ASN A 366 8.44 18.01 -9.97
C ASN A 366 8.14 19.29 -9.16
N ILE A 367 8.89 20.37 -9.41
CA ILE A 367 8.70 21.63 -8.71
C ILE A 367 7.29 22.17 -8.96
N GLU A 368 6.89 22.28 -10.23
CA GLU A 368 5.55 22.75 -10.61
C GLU A 368 4.46 21.74 -10.28
N PHE A 369 4.72 20.45 -10.46
CA PHE A 369 3.85 19.38 -10.00
C PHE A 369 3.50 19.59 -8.53
N SER A 370 4.51 19.73 -7.67
CA SER A 370 4.36 19.95 -6.24
C SER A 370 3.57 21.23 -5.92
N TYR A 371 3.79 22.32 -6.66
CA TYR A 371 3.01 23.55 -6.51
C TYR A 371 1.54 23.38 -6.86
N ASP A 372 1.28 22.76 -8.01
CA ASP A 372 -0.07 22.51 -8.46
C ASP A 372 -0.81 21.58 -7.48
N GLN A 373 -0.14 20.58 -6.88
CA GLN A 373 -0.76 19.75 -5.83
C GLN A 373 -1.18 20.62 -4.62
N ILE A 374 -0.29 21.46 -4.07
CA ILE A 374 -0.61 22.34 -2.93
C ILE A 374 -1.75 23.31 -3.27
N ARG A 375 -1.77 23.82 -4.50
CA ARG A 375 -2.84 24.69 -5.00
C ARG A 375 -4.11 23.94 -5.38
N PHE A 376 -4.17 22.64 -5.13
CA PHE A 376 -5.31 21.79 -5.41
C PHE A 376 -5.61 21.63 -6.93
N ASN A 377 -4.63 21.88 -7.79
CA ASN A 377 -4.67 21.71 -9.25
C ASN A 377 -4.25 20.29 -9.70
N HIS A 378 -4.64 19.25 -8.95
CA HIS A 378 -4.22 17.88 -9.23
C HIS A 378 -4.61 17.37 -10.63
N HIS A 379 -5.69 17.90 -11.20
CA HIS A 379 -6.20 17.52 -12.51
C HIS A 379 -5.20 17.77 -13.65
N LYS A 380 -4.27 18.73 -13.49
CA LYS A 380 -3.20 18.98 -14.47
C LYS A 380 -2.19 17.83 -14.54
N TRP A 381 -2.03 17.09 -13.46
CA TRP A 381 -0.97 16.09 -13.27
C TRP A 381 -1.54 14.72 -12.92
N LYS A 382 -2.70 14.43 -13.48
CA LYS A 382 -3.49 13.26 -13.13
C LYS A 382 -2.71 11.95 -13.31
N TYR A 383 -2.00 11.80 -14.42
CA TYR A 383 -1.28 10.57 -14.72
C TYR A 383 0.02 10.48 -13.92
N LEU A 384 0.78 11.56 -13.80
CA LEU A 384 1.98 11.59 -12.95
C LEU A 384 1.64 11.23 -11.51
N ASP A 385 0.63 11.88 -10.93
CA ASP A 385 0.20 11.67 -9.55
C ASP A 385 -0.30 10.23 -9.30
N MET A 386 -1.16 9.72 -10.19
CA MET A 386 -1.70 8.36 -10.08
C MET A 386 -0.60 7.29 -10.23
N TYR A 387 0.30 7.43 -11.19
CA TYR A 387 1.36 6.44 -11.41
C TYR A 387 2.45 6.53 -10.35
N LEU A 388 2.73 7.72 -9.82
CA LEU A 388 3.64 7.90 -8.70
C LEU A 388 3.09 7.22 -7.44
N PHE A 389 1.82 7.43 -7.11
CA PHE A 389 1.15 6.71 -6.02
C PHE A 389 1.23 5.19 -6.20
N GLN A 390 0.93 4.68 -7.40
CA GLN A 390 1.00 3.23 -7.71
C GLN A 390 2.41 2.69 -7.50
N ALA A 391 3.44 3.43 -7.97
CA ALA A 391 4.83 3.04 -7.83
C ALA A 391 5.27 2.98 -6.36
N ILE A 392 4.96 4.01 -5.56
CA ILE A 392 5.26 4.05 -4.12
C ILE A 392 4.56 2.89 -3.40
N HIS A 393 3.27 2.68 -3.67
CA HIS A 393 2.48 1.62 -3.04
C HIS A 393 3.02 0.21 -3.34
N MET A 394 3.48 -0.07 -4.57
CA MET A 394 4.12 -1.35 -4.87
C MET A 394 5.45 -1.48 -4.15
N LEU A 395 6.35 -0.49 -4.28
CA LEU A 395 7.68 -0.54 -3.67
C LEU A 395 7.62 -0.65 -2.14
N HIS A 396 6.60 -0.05 -1.52
CA HIS A 396 6.33 -0.17 -0.09
C HIS A 396 6.23 -1.64 0.37
N SER A 397 5.70 -2.53 -0.46
CA SER A 397 5.61 -3.97 -0.15
C SER A 397 6.95 -4.71 -0.34
N HIS A 398 7.84 -4.18 -1.18
CA HIS A 398 9.15 -4.76 -1.48
C HIS A 398 10.27 -4.29 -0.54
N GLU A 399 10.03 -3.26 0.29
CA GLU A 399 11.01 -2.85 1.30
C GLU A 399 10.82 -3.54 2.63
N ARG A 400 11.93 -3.91 3.27
CA ARG A 400 11.98 -4.45 4.64
C ARG A 400 11.78 -3.35 5.70
N ARG A 401 10.64 -2.65 5.63
CA ARG A 401 10.26 -1.52 6.49
C ARG A 401 10.20 -1.89 7.97
N GLU A 402 9.84 -3.12 8.27
CA GLU A 402 9.88 -3.72 9.60
C GLU A 402 11.28 -3.68 10.24
N GLU A 403 12.35 -3.60 9.45
CA GLU A 403 13.72 -3.46 9.93
C GLU A 403 14.15 -1.99 10.12
N SER A 404 13.28 -1.01 9.81
CA SER A 404 13.62 0.41 9.88
C SER A 404 13.61 0.91 11.31
N ASN A 405 14.70 1.55 11.75
CA ASN A 405 14.79 2.24 13.04
C ASN A 405 15.16 3.73 12.89
N LYS A 406 15.35 4.20 11.66
CA LYS A 406 15.81 5.55 11.37
C LYS A 406 14.64 6.51 11.23
N SER A 407 14.70 7.62 11.95
CA SER A 407 13.87 8.80 11.68
C SER A 407 14.19 9.38 10.30
N LEU A 408 13.20 10.06 9.72
CA LEU A 408 13.36 10.79 8.47
C LEU A 408 12.98 12.24 8.66
N TYR A 409 13.51 13.12 7.82
CA TYR A 409 13.36 14.56 7.97
C TYR A 409 13.01 15.22 6.63
N CYS A 410 12.20 16.26 6.68
CA CYS A 410 11.87 17.13 5.54
C CYS A 410 11.91 18.60 5.99
N GLY A 411 12.80 19.40 5.40
CA GLY A 411 12.85 20.84 5.63
C GLY A 411 11.87 21.60 4.74
N LEU A 412 11.10 22.50 5.34
CA LEU A 412 10.12 23.36 4.68
C LEU A 412 10.49 24.83 4.91
N ALA A 413 11.00 25.49 3.86
CA ALA A 413 11.33 26.91 3.92
C ALA A 413 10.07 27.77 4.09
N GLY A 414 10.14 28.74 5.02
CA GLY A 414 9.09 29.75 5.23
C GLY A 414 7.74 29.22 5.73
N VAL A 415 7.66 27.95 6.14
CA VAL A 415 6.45 27.35 6.72
C VAL A 415 6.59 27.31 8.23
N LYS A 416 5.66 27.93 8.95
CA LYS A 416 5.51 27.80 10.41
C LYS A 416 4.02 27.64 10.71
N LEU A 417 3.64 26.58 11.42
CA LEU A 417 2.24 26.36 11.77
C LEU A 417 1.88 27.20 12.99
N LYS A 418 0.78 27.96 12.91
CA LYS A 418 0.21 28.66 14.07
C LYS A 418 -0.37 27.69 15.09
N SER A 419 -1.01 26.63 14.60
CA SER A 419 -1.60 25.59 15.43
C SER A 419 -1.65 24.27 14.67
N ILE A 420 -1.26 23.19 15.34
CA ILE A 420 -1.43 21.82 14.81
C ILE A 420 -2.92 21.46 14.70
N ALA A 421 -3.81 22.07 15.49
CA ALA A 421 -5.23 21.76 15.42
C ALA A 421 -5.87 22.13 14.06
N GLU A 422 -5.21 22.98 13.28
CA GLU A 422 -5.67 23.39 11.95
C GLU A 422 -5.39 22.34 10.87
N ILE A 423 -4.44 21.42 11.10
CA ILE A 423 -4.08 20.41 10.11
C ILE A 423 -4.97 19.18 10.20
N LYS A 424 -5.35 18.67 9.04
CA LYS A 424 -6.06 17.41 8.90
C LYS A 424 -5.06 16.25 9.02
N LEU A 425 -5.02 15.65 10.21
CA LEU A 425 -4.23 14.46 10.52
C LEU A 425 -4.47 13.32 9.51
N GLY A 426 -3.38 12.66 9.11
CA GLY A 426 -3.39 11.52 8.19
C GLY A 426 -3.36 11.86 6.70
N TYR A 427 -3.35 13.13 6.30
CA TYR A 427 -3.41 13.51 4.89
C TYR A 427 -2.32 14.50 4.51
N PHE A 428 -1.56 14.13 3.48
CA PHE A 428 -0.73 15.08 2.73
C PHE A 428 -1.49 15.57 1.50
N VAL A 429 -1.34 16.86 1.20
CA VAL A 429 -1.86 17.44 -0.05
C VAL A 429 -1.10 16.87 -1.24
N GLY A 430 0.22 16.73 -1.13
CA GLY A 430 1.10 16.16 -2.16
C GLY A 430 1.99 15.03 -1.62
N HIS A 431 2.73 14.37 -2.51
CA HIS A 431 3.77 13.40 -2.09
C HIS A 431 4.90 14.12 -1.35
N VAL A 432 5.49 13.48 -0.34
CA VAL A 432 6.49 14.11 0.54
C VAL A 432 7.83 13.39 0.47
N GLY A 433 8.84 14.08 -0.07
CA GLY A 433 10.22 13.61 -0.06
C GLY A 433 10.89 13.88 1.29
N THR A 434 11.56 12.87 1.82
CA THR A 434 12.26 12.90 3.12
C THR A 434 13.66 12.31 2.98
N CYS A 435 14.53 12.57 3.96
CA CYS A 435 15.88 12.01 4.02
C CYS A 435 16.25 11.61 5.46
N ASP A 436 17.19 10.68 5.63
CA ASP A 436 17.70 10.30 6.96
C ASP A 436 18.84 11.20 7.46
N ASP A 437 19.12 12.31 6.76
CA ASP A 437 20.12 13.32 7.13
C ASP A 437 19.43 14.60 7.63
N LEU A 438 19.45 14.82 8.94
CA LEU A 438 18.88 16.01 9.57
C LEU A 438 19.52 17.30 9.03
N LYS A 439 20.83 17.31 8.75
CA LYS A 439 21.52 18.51 8.25
C LYS A 439 21.02 18.90 6.86
N ALA A 440 20.75 17.91 6.02
CA ALA A 440 20.13 18.17 4.72
C ALA A 440 18.75 18.82 4.89
N ALA A 441 17.93 18.34 5.84
CA ALA A 441 16.64 18.95 6.14
C ALA A 441 16.77 20.37 6.72
N GLU A 442 17.77 20.65 7.57
CA GLU A 442 18.05 21.99 8.08
C GLU A 442 18.40 22.97 6.95
N ILE A 443 19.22 22.55 5.97
CA ILE A 443 19.55 23.36 4.79
C ILE A 443 18.28 23.73 4.00
N PHE A 444 17.35 22.77 3.81
CA PHE A 444 16.08 23.02 3.13
C PHE A 444 15.08 23.85 3.94
N ARG A 445 15.15 23.79 5.28
CA ARG A 445 14.36 24.63 6.17
C ARG A 445 14.77 26.10 6.04
N THR A 446 16.03 26.38 5.67
CA THR A 446 16.62 27.73 5.71
C THR A 446 16.64 28.30 7.13
N ASP A 447 16.88 29.61 7.30
CA ASP A 447 16.88 30.23 8.63
C ASP A 447 15.47 30.28 9.25
N HIS A 448 14.43 30.31 8.41
CA HIS A 448 13.03 30.40 8.84
C HIS A 448 12.21 29.25 8.24
N GLY A 449 11.47 28.52 9.07
CA GLY A 449 10.57 27.48 8.57
C GLY A 449 10.37 26.30 9.50
N CYS A 450 10.02 25.16 8.93
CA CYS A 450 9.67 23.96 9.67
C CYS A 450 10.52 22.75 9.26
N ILE A 451 10.90 21.90 10.20
CA ILE A 451 11.33 20.53 9.93
C ILE A 451 10.18 19.59 10.27
N LEU A 452 9.77 18.77 9.32
CA LEU A 452 8.93 17.61 9.58
C LEU A 452 9.84 16.44 9.97
N HIS A 453 9.72 15.96 11.20
CA HIS A 453 10.42 14.80 11.74
C HIS A 453 9.48 13.59 11.71
N PHE A 454 9.76 12.62 10.85
CA PHE A 454 8.96 11.40 10.70
C PHE A 454 9.52 10.31 11.63
N HIS A 455 8.73 9.92 12.62
CA HIS A 455 9.05 8.79 13.50
C HIS A 455 9.12 7.48 12.69
N PRO A 456 10.01 6.52 13.01
CA PRO A 456 10.09 5.23 12.31
C PRO A 456 8.77 4.47 12.20
N SER A 457 7.84 4.67 13.15
CA SER A 457 6.47 4.13 13.09
C SER A 457 5.73 4.46 11.78
N MET A 458 5.98 5.63 11.19
CA MET A 458 5.40 6.07 9.91
C MET A 458 5.80 5.15 8.77
N ARG A 459 7.07 4.72 8.75
CA ARG A 459 7.58 3.79 7.74
C ARG A 459 7.13 2.37 7.97
N ARG A 460 6.90 1.96 9.22
CA ARG A 460 6.48 0.60 9.57
C ARG A 460 4.98 0.35 9.40
N ALA A 461 4.17 1.41 9.39
CA ALA A 461 2.74 1.30 9.15
C ALA A 461 2.46 0.73 7.74
N ASN A 462 1.55 -0.25 7.64
CA ASN A 462 1.20 -0.88 6.36
C ASN A 462 0.40 0.05 5.43
N GLU A 463 -0.33 1.01 6.00
CA GLU A 463 -1.22 1.90 5.24
C GLU A 463 -0.67 3.34 5.18
N ILE A 464 0.61 3.55 5.50
CA ILE A 464 1.31 4.82 5.22
C ILE A 464 2.36 4.52 4.17
N PHE A 465 1.95 4.59 2.91
CA PHE A 465 2.79 4.14 1.81
C PHE A 465 4.03 5.03 1.66
N SER A 466 5.18 4.37 1.61
CA SER A 466 6.48 5.01 1.47
C SER A 466 7.43 4.09 0.71
N CYS A 467 8.33 4.66 -0.09
CA CYS A 467 9.41 3.92 -0.72
C CYS A 467 10.73 4.68 -0.73
N ASP A 468 11.83 3.94 -0.79
CA ASP A 468 13.19 4.38 -0.99
C ASP A 468 13.47 4.52 -2.48
N THR A 469 13.85 5.73 -2.86
CA THR A 469 14.10 6.10 -4.25
C THR A 469 15.60 6.18 -4.56
N SER A 470 16.48 5.83 -3.62
CA SER A 470 17.94 5.93 -3.80
C SER A 470 18.49 5.07 -4.93
N TRP A 471 17.80 4.01 -5.34
CA TRP A 471 18.21 3.19 -6.49
C TRP A 471 17.77 3.79 -7.84
N ILE A 472 16.81 4.72 -7.83
CA ILE A 472 16.32 5.43 -9.03
C ILE A 472 17.14 6.69 -9.23
N SER A 473 17.33 7.44 -8.15
CA SER A 473 18.16 8.61 -8.09
C SER A 473 19.16 8.45 -6.94
N PRO A 474 20.34 7.88 -7.20
CA PRO A 474 21.39 7.81 -6.19
C PRO A 474 21.83 9.22 -5.87
N HIS A 475 21.41 9.71 -4.71
CA HIS A 475 21.81 11.01 -4.21
C HIS A 475 23.11 10.89 -3.44
N LYS A 476 23.94 11.94 -3.55
CA LYS A 476 25.16 12.08 -2.74
C LYS A 476 24.84 12.27 -1.24
N HIS A 477 23.60 12.61 -0.88
CA HIS A 477 23.23 13.04 0.47
C HIS A 477 22.06 12.22 1.00
N GLY A 478 22.37 11.35 1.95
CA GLY A 478 21.40 10.53 2.67
C GLY A 478 20.58 9.59 1.79
N ARG A 479 19.77 8.78 2.45
CA ARG A 479 18.79 7.92 1.82
C ARG A 479 17.51 8.71 1.60
N LYS A 480 17.03 8.81 0.34
CA LYS A 480 15.78 9.50 0.05
C LYS A 480 14.59 8.56 0.13
N VAL A 481 13.59 8.97 0.88
CA VAL A 481 12.35 8.22 1.07
C VAL A 481 11.18 9.10 0.71
N LEU A 482 10.32 8.59 -0.16
CA LEU A 482 9.14 9.27 -0.65
C LEU A 482 7.90 8.68 0.02
N PHE A 483 7.13 9.52 0.71
CA PHE A 483 5.81 9.18 1.22
C PHE A 483 4.73 9.56 0.20
N ALA A 484 3.79 8.65 -0.03
CA ALA A 484 2.66 8.90 -0.90
C ALA A 484 1.62 9.79 -0.22
N ARG A 485 0.95 10.64 -1.00
CA ARG A 485 -0.32 11.22 -0.54
C ARG A 485 -1.42 10.16 -0.54
N TRP A 486 -2.29 10.18 0.46
CA TRP A 486 -3.36 9.20 0.58
C TRP A 486 -4.62 9.60 -0.23
N PRO A 487 -5.23 8.68 -1.00
CA PRO A 487 -6.55 8.91 -1.59
C PRO A 487 -7.64 8.82 -0.50
N ILE A 488 -8.34 9.93 -0.28
CA ILE A 488 -9.48 10.11 0.63
C ILE A 488 -10.65 9.18 0.32
N GLU A 489 -10.85 8.76 -0.94
CA GLU A 489 -12.00 7.93 -1.35
C GLU A 489 -11.96 6.47 -0.85
N MET A 490 -10.99 6.10 -0.03
CA MET A 490 -10.99 4.79 0.60
C MET A 490 -12.02 4.72 1.73
N ASP A 491 -12.57 3.52 1.94
CA ASP A 491 -13.58 3.21 2.95
C ASP A 491 -13.18 3.75 4.33
N GLU A 492 -14.16 4.28 5.08
CA GLU A 492 -13.94 4.81 6.43
C GLU A 492 -13.34 3.79 7.39
N SER A 493 -13.65 2.50 7.19
CA SER A 493 -13.07 1.41 7.95
C SER A 493 -11.54 1.29 7.77
N GLN A 494 -11.02 1.65 6.59
CA GLN A 494 -9.59 1.61 6.28
C GLN A 494 -8.85 2.85 6.78
N LYS A 495 -9.56 3.97 6.97
CA LYS A 495 -8.96 5.25 7.38
C LYS A 495 -8.24 5.12 8.72
N ALA A 496 -8.81 4.44 9.72
CA ALA A 496 -8.22 4.37 11.06
C ALA A 496 -6.80 3.76 11.09
N HIS A 497 -6.40 2.99 10.07
CA HIS A 497 -5.09 2.36 9.98
C HIS A 497 -4.04 3.19 9.23
N SER A 498 -4.47 4.13 8.38
CA SER A 498 -3.61 4.97 7.54
C SER A 498 -3.32 6.36 8.12
N LEU A 499 -3.94 6.73 9.24
CA LEU A 499 -3.74 8.05 9.84
C LEU A 499 -2.39 8.17 10.53
N TRP A 500 -1.88 9.40 10.50
CA TRP A 500 -0.74 9.85 11.26
C TRP A 500 -1.11 11.10 12.07
N ASN A 501 -0.48 11.26 13.22
CA ASN A 501 -0.63 12.41 14.09
C ASN A 501 0.57 13.35 13.94
N ALA A 502 0.43 14.57 14.44
CA ALA A 502 1.47 15.58 14.44
C ALA A 502 1.55 16.23 15.82
N ASN A 503 2.77 16.48 16.30
CA ASN A 503 3.04 17.17 17.57
C ASN A 503 4.20 18.17 17.38
N ILE A 504 4.15 19.33 18.04
CA ILE A 504 5.29 20.26 18.08
C ILE A 504 6.33 19.63 19.01
N GLU A 505 7.47 19.26 18.44
CA GLU A 505 8.61 18.70 19.19
C GLU A 505 9.50 19.82 19.74
N LYS A 506 9.74 20.86 18.93
CA LYS A 506 10.52 22.05 19.27
C LYS A 506 9.96 23.25 18.53
N GLU A 507 10.00 24.41 19.16
CA GLU A 507 9.63 25.67 18.53
C GLU A 507 10.43 26.82 19.14
N ASP A 508 10.91 27.70 18.28
CA ASP A 508 11.50 28.98 18.65
C ASP A 508 10.87 30.11 17.83
N GLU A 509 11.44 31.31 17.87
CA GLU A 509 10.92 32.48 17.14
C GLU A 509 10.85 32.22 15.62
N TYR A 510 11.83 31.54 15.04
CA TYR A 510 12.03 31.42 13.59
C TYR A 510 11.75 30.01 13.06
N THR A 511 11.83 29.00 13.92
CA THR A 511 11.87 27.59 13.52
C THR A 511 10.87 26.75 14.29
N GLN A 512 10.40 25.67 13.66
CA GLN A 512 9.52 24.69 14.26
C GLN A 512 9.94 23.29 13.82
N THR A 513 9.92 22.33 14.74
CA THR A 513 10.06 20.90 14.42
C THR A 513 8.77 20.20 14.78
N ILE A 514 8.14 19.57 13.79
CA ILE A 514 6.89 18.83 13.94
C ILE A 514 7.18 17.34 13.83
N LEU A 515 6.94 16.61 14.92
CA LEU A 515 7.01 15.16 14.97
C LEU A 515 5.74 14.56 14.35
N LEU A 516 5.92 13.71 13.34
CA LEU A 516 4.87 12.92 12.71
C LEU A 516 4.98 11.45 13.13
N THR A 517 3.91 10.93 13.70
CA THR A 517 3.81 9.57 14.25
C THR A 517 2.63 8.83 13.64
N TRP A 518 2.73 7.51 13.53
CA TRP A 518 1.57 6.71 13.14
C TRP A 518 0.52 6.73 14.24
N THR A 519 -0.77 6.88 13.94
CA THR A 519 -1.81 6.99 14.98
C THR A 519 -1.85 5.80 15.93
N LYS A 520 -1.51 4.58 15.46
CA LYS A 520 -1.40 3.41 16.36
C LYS A 520 -0.20 3.46 17.29
N TYR A 521 0.89 4.13 16.91
CA TYR A 521 2.00 4.38 17.82
C TYR A 521 1.51 5.19 19.03
N ASP A 522 0.85 6.33 18.79
CA ASP A 522 0.39 7.20 19.88
C ASP A 522 -0.70 6.55 20.73
N GLN A 523 -1.59 5.77 20.09
CA GLN A 523 -2.66 5.04 20.80
C GLN A 523 -2.10 4.09 21.87
N PHE A 524 -0.96 3.44 21.62
CA PHE A 524 -0.48 2.35 22.45
C PHE A 524 0.81 2.65 23.22
N ILE A 525 1.58 3.68 22.87
CA ILE A 525 2.92 3.91 23.45
C ILE A 525 2.89 4.07 24.98
N GLN A 526 1.94 4.85 25.52
CA GLN A 526 1.85 5.07 26.98
C GLN A 526 1.56 3.79 27.74
N GLN A 527 0.51 3.08 27.34
CA GLN A 527 0.10 1.83 27.97
C GLN A 527 1.20 0.76 27.84
N ALA A 528 1.88 0.70 26.68
CA ALA A 528 2.98 -0.22 26.47
C ALA A 528 4.17 0.07 27.39
N ILE A 529 4.52 1.34 27.62
CA ILE A 529 5.59 1.73 28.55
C ILE A 529 5.22 1.42 30.00
N GLN A 530 3.98 1.69 30.41
CA GLN A 530 3.49 1.39 31.76
C GLN A 530 3.53 -0.11 32.06
N ILE A 531 3.00 -0.93 31.15
CA ILE A 531 3.10 -2.40 31.27
C ILE A 531 4.57 -2.80 31.29
N ARG A 532 5.40 -2.29 30.39
CA ARG A 532 6.83 -2.61 30.39
C ARG A 532 7.51 -2.27 31.72
N ALA A 533 7.13 -1.18 32.39
CA ALA A 533 7.67 -0.81 33.70
C ALA A 533 7.28 -1.80 34.80
N ILE A 534 6.02 -2.26 34.83
CA ILE A 534 5.53 -3.31 35.75
C ILE A 534 6.37 -4.59 35.61
N TRP A 535 6.78 -4.92 34.38
CA TRP A 535 7.58 -6.09 34.05
C TRP A 535 9.10 -5.87 34.15
N SER A 536 9.55 -4.86 34.89
CA SER A 536 10.97 -4.49 35.04
C SER A 536 11.71 -4.41 33.70
N HIS A 537 11.03 -3.91 32.67
CA HIS A 537 11.54 -3.75 31.31
C HIS A 537 11.93 -5.04 30.54
N SER A 538 11.54 -6.22 31.04
CA SER A 538 11.88 -7.53 30.46
C SER A 538 11.06 -7.93 29.21
N ILE A 539 9.95 -7.23 28.95
CA ILE A 539 9.04 -7.47 27.83
C ILE A 539 9.24 -6.41 26.74
N ASP A 540 9.26 -6.84 25.48
CA ASP A 540 9.39 -5.97 24.32
C ASP A 540 8.13 -5.12 24.10
N LEU A 541 8.30 -3.84 23.76
CA LEU A 541 7.17 -2.93 23.54
C LEU A 541 6.25 -3.42 22.41
N ASN A 542 6.81 -3.99 21.33
CA ASN A 542 5.97 -4.45 20.22
C ASN A 542 5.17 -5.70 20.58
N LEU A 543 5.70 -6.56 21.46
CA LEU A 543 4.95 -7.68 22.01
C LEU A 543 3.75 -7.20 22.83
N ILE A 544 3.95 -6.19 23.69
CA ILE A 544 2.85 -5.58 24.45
C ILE A 544 1.81 -5.00 23.49
N TYR A 545 2.23 -4.27 22.46
CA TYR A 545 1.30 -3.75 21.44
C TYR A 545 0.49 -4.85 20.76
N VAL A 546 1.12 -5.95 20.36
CA VAL A 546 0.43 -7.09 19.73
C VAL A 546 -0.60 -7.71 20.68
N VAL A 547 -0.27 -7.86 21.96
CA VAL A 547 -1.19 -8.36 22.98
C VAL A 547 -2.35 -7.38 23.20
N LEU A 548 -2.06 -6.08 23.31
CA LEU A 548 -3.07 -5.06 23.51
C LEU A 548 -4.05 -4.98 22.32
N LYS A 549 -3.53 -5.04 21.08
CA LYS A 549 -4.31 -4.91 19.85
C LYS A 549 -5.03 -6.19 19.43
N GLY A 550 -4.31 -7.32 19.44
CA GLY A 550 -4.72 -8.53 18.74
C GLY A 550 -5.46 -9.54 19.60
N ILE A 551 -5.35 -9.45 20.92
CA ILE A 551 -5.89 -10.44 21.84
C ILE A 551 -7.18 -9.90 22.45
N GLN A 552 -8.26 -10.64 22.22
CA GLN A 552 -9.53 -10.39 22.89
C GLN A 552 -9.41 -10.74 24.37
N GLY A 553 -10.03 -9.93 25.21
CA GLY A 553 -10.01 -10.12 26.65
C GLY A 553 -9.71 -8.83 27.41
N ASN A 554 -9.98 -8.88 28.71
CA ASN A 554 -9.66 -7.79 29.62
C ASN A 554 -8.15 -7.73 29.90
N MET A 555 -7.73 -6.72 30.66
CA MET A 555 -6.31 -6.54 30.98
C MET A 555 -5.74 -7.70 31.82
N ASP A 556 -6.54 -8.30 32.69
CA ASP A 556 -6.10 -9.42 33.54
C ASP A 556 -5.77 -10.65 32.71
N GLN A 557 -6.63 -10.99 31.74
CA GLN A 557 -6.39 -12.09 30.81
C GLN A 557 -5.12 -11.84 29.98
N LYS A 558 -4.89 -10.60 29.53
CA LYS A 558 -3.68 -10.22 28.81
C LYS A 558 -2.42 -10.34 29.69
N ASN A 559 -2.50 -9.91 30.95
CA ASN A 559 -1.41 -10.03 31.91
C ASN A 559 -1.08 -11.48 32.25
N THR A 560 -2.09 -12.30 32.53
CA THR A 560 -1.93 -13.75 32.77
C THR A 560 -1.24 -14.44 31.59
N MET A 561 -1.59 -14.04 30.36
CA MET A 561 -0.95 -14.58 29.16
C MET A 561 0.50 -14.13 29.02
N LEU A 562 0.80 -12.86 29.28
CA LEU A 562 2.18 -12.36 29.29
C LEU A 562 3.03 -13.09 30.34
N PHE A 563 2.47 -13.39 31.51
CA PHE A 563 3.12 -14.17 32.55
C PHE A 563 3.42 -15.60 32.12
N ALA A 564 2.39 -16.31 31.64
CA ALA A 564 2.56 -17.67 31.16
C ALA A 564 3.57 -17.74 29.99
N PHE A 565 3.56 -16.73 29.12
CA PHE A 565 4.56 -16.62 28.06
C PHE A 565 5.98 -16.36 28.59
N ASP A 566 6.16 -15.46 29.56
CA ASP A 566 7.48 -15.14 30.09
C ASP A 566 8.12 -16.36 30.77
N GLU A 567 7.32 -17.10 31.56
CA GLU A 567 7.75 -18.37 32.16
C GLU A 567 8.08 -19.44 31.11
N TRP A 568 7.20 -19.58 30.09
CA TRP A 568 7.45 -20.50 28.98
C TRP A 568 8.75 -20.15 28.23
N ARG A 569 9.00 -18.87 27.99
CA ARG A 569 10.16 -18.35 27.24
C ARG A 569 11.48 -18.58 27.97
N LYS A 570 11.49 -18.62 29.31
CA LYS A 570 12.70 -18.85 30.12
C LYS A 570 13.21 -20.30 30.03
N GLN A 571 12.41 -21.24 29.57
CA GLN A 571 12.84 -22.63 29.40
C GLN A 571 13.82 -22.77 28.23
N ASP A 572 15.00 -23.34 28.48
CA ASP A 572 16.08 -23.48 27.49
C ASP A 572 15.64 -24.25 26.23
N SER A 573 14.78 -25.26 26.40
CA SER A 573 14.24 -26.05 25.29
C SER A 573 13.51 -25.18 24.26
N ASN A 574 12.68 -24.23 24.71
CA ASN A 574 11.93 -23.33 23.84
C ASN A 574 12.84 -22.32 23.13
N GLN A 575 13.88 -21.83 23.81
CA GLN A 575 14.91 -20.99 23.19
C GLN A 575 15.70 -21.74 22.11
N MET A 576 16.04 -23.00 22.36
CA MET A 576 16.74 -23.84 21.40
C MET A 576 15.88 -24.15 20.16
N GLU A 577 14.60 -24.45 20.35
CA GLU A 577 13.65 -24.63 19.26
C GLU A 577 13.49 -23.35 18.42
N TYR A 578 13.41 -22.18 19.06
CA TYR A 578 13.39 -20.92 18.34
C TYR A 578 14.68 -20.69 17.54
N LYS A 579 15.85 -20.98 18.11
CA LYS A 579 17.12 -20.87 17.38
C LYS A 579 17.15 -21.75 16.13
N GLN A 580 16.56 -22.94 16.18
CA GLN A 580 16.45 -23.85 15.03
C GLN A 580 15.48 -23.31 13.97
N SER A 581 14.37 -22.69 14.36
CA SER A 581 13.36 -22.13 13.44
C SER A 581 13.62 -20.69 12.99
N ARG A 582 14.61 -20.00 13.57
CA ARG A 582 14.89 -18.56 13.33
C ARG A 582 15.03 -18.20 11.85
N THR A 583 15.69 -19.04 11.07
CA THR A 583 15.90 -18.79 9.62
C THR A 583 14.57 -18.79 8.87
N GLU A 584 13.63 -19.64 9.24
CA GLU A 584 12.29 -19.69 8.64
C GLU A 584 11.52 -18.39 8.91
N PHE A 585 11.52 -17.93 10.16
CA PHE A 585 10.94 -16.64 10.53
C PHE A 585 11.56 -15.50 9.73
N LEU A 586 12.89 -15.46 9.60
CA LEU A 586 13.58 -14.41 8.84
C LEU A 586 13.22 -14.45 7.34
N GLN A 587 13.15 -15.64 6.73
CA GLN A 587 12.70 -15.81 5.34
C GLN A 587 11.26 -15.35 5.13
N ARG A 588 10.48 -15.27 6.21
CA ARG A 588 9.10 -14.75 6.25
C ARG A 588 9.04 -13.33 6.80
N ARG A 589 10.17 -12.60 6.79
CA ARG A 589 10.30 -11.19 7.21
C ARG A 589 9.95 -10.92 8.68
N CYS A 590 9.97 -11.95 9.52
CA CYS A 590 9.67 -11.83 10.93
C CYS A 590 10.97 -11.52 11.70
N SER A 591 11.36 -10.26 11.74
CA SER A 591 12.64 -9.81 12.31
C SER A 591 12.64 -9.64 13.83
N ASN A 592 11.46 -9.53 14.47
CA ASN A 592 11.35 -9.34 15.93
C ASN A 592 11.32 -10.70 16.68
N PRO A 593 12.37 -11.07 17.43
CA PRO A 593 12.45 -12.36 18.10
C PRO A 593 11.40 -12.56 19.20
N HIS A 594 10.97 -11.49 19.88
CA HIS A 594 9.96 -11.59 20.95
C HIS A 594 8.58 -11.92 20.38
N ILE A 595 8.23 -11.33 19.22
CA ILE A 595 7.00 -11.67 18.50
C ILE A 595 7.04 -13.12 18.00
N ASN A 596 8.18 -13.56 17.45
CA ASN A 596 8.33 -14.92 16.93
C ASN A 596 8.12 -15.96 18.04
N LEU A 597 8.80 -15.80 19.17
CA LEU A 597 8.65 -16.66 20.35
C LEU A 597 7.20 -16.66 20.86
N PHE A 598 6.56 -15.50 20.90
CA PHE A 598 5.18 -15.41 21.35
C PHE A 598 4.20 -16.14 20.41
N CYS A 599 4.38 -16.04 19.10
CA CYS A 599 3.61 -16.83 18.14
C CYS A 599 3.82 -18.34 18.31
N MET A 600 5.06 -18.78 18.61
CA MET A 600 5.34 -20.19 18.90
C MET A 600 4.58 -20.66 20.15
N TYR A 601 4.62 -19.85 21.21
CA TYR A 601 3.86 -20.11 22.43
C TYR A 601 2.36 -20.25 22.16
N LEU A 602 1.75 -19.27 21.49
CA LEU A 602 0.33 -19.29 21.18
C LEU A 602 -0.07 -20.48 20.30
N PHE A 603 0.80 -20.88 19.36
CA PHE A 603 0.57 -22.07 18.54
C PHE A 603 0.60 -23.35 19.39
N LYS A 604 1.57 -23.49 20.30
CA LYS A 604 1.69 -24.67 21.17
C LYS A 604 0.49 -24.86 22.10
N ILE A 605 -0.11 -23.77 22.58
CA ILE A 605 -1.31 -23.83 23.44
C ILE A 605 -2.62 -23.92 22.64
N GLY A 606 -2.55 -24.02 21.31
CA GLY A 606 -3.73 -24.12 20.44
C GLY A 606 -4.52 -22.82 20.27
N ALA A 607 -3.96 -21.67 20.65
CA ALA A 607 -4.62 -20.37 20.50
C ALA A 607 -4.55 -19.80 19.07
N LEU A 608 -3.71 -20.38 18.20
CA LEU A 608 -3.61 -19.99 16.79
C LEU A 608 -4.16 -21.09 15.88
N THR A 609 -5.00 -20.69 14.93
CA THR A 609 -5.48 -21.55 13.84
C THR A 609 -4.45 -21.74 12.73
N ARG A 610 -3.35 -20.97 12.75
CA ARG A 610 -2.29 -20.97 11.74
C ARG A 610 -0.93 -21.15 12.40
N THR A 611 0.06 -21.53 11.59
CA THR A 611 1.44 -21.69 12.08
C THR A 611 1.98 -20.40 12.69
N ALA A 612 2.83 -20.55 13.69
CA ALA A 612 3.47 -19.43 14.39
C ALA A 612 4.16 -18.45 13.41
N VAL A 613 4.84 -18.99 12.40
CA VAL A 613 5.55 -18.20 11.39
C VAL A 613 4.59 -17.35 10.55
N LYS A 614 3.46 -17.91 10.09
CA LYS A 614 2.45 -17.15 9.34
C LYS A 614 1.82 -16.05 10.19
N GLN A 615 1.52 -16.34 11.45
CA GLN A 615 0.97 -15.34 12.38
C GLN A 615 1.96 -14.20 12.64
N ALA A 616 3.23 -14.52 12.87
CA ALA A 616 4.27 -13.53 13.08
C ALA A 616 4.46 -12.63 11.85
N ALA A 617 4.38 -13.18 10.64
CA ALA A 617 4.50 -12.42 9.40
C ALA A 617 3.34 -11.42 9.23
N ILE A 618 2.11 -11.84 9.57
CA ILE A 618 0.93 -10.95 9.56
C ILE A 618 1.12 -9.81 10.56
N TRP A 619 1.51 -10.12 11.80
CA TRP A 619 1.73 -9.09 12.82
C TRP A 619 2.88 -8.13 12.47
N THR A 620 3.93 -8.64 11.84
CA THR A 620 5.10 -7.83 11.49
C THR A 620 4.84 -6.94 10.29
N ILE A 621 4.27 -7.49 9.20
CA ILE A 621 4.15 -6.80 7.91
C ILE A 621 2.80 -6.07 7.78
N ASN A 622 1.69 -6.75 8.07
CA ASN A 622 0.34 -6.19 7.90
C ASN A 622 -0.02 -5.25 9.05
N ASP A 623 0.21 -5.70 10.28
CA ASP A 623 -0.14 -4.88 11.44
C ASP A 623 0.89 -3.80 11.73
N GLY A 624 2.14 -3.98 11.28
CA GLY A 624 3.25 -3.07 11.57
C GLY A 624 3.63 -3.09 13.05
N LEU A 625 4.93 -3.04 13.34
CA LEU A 625 5.47 -2.98 14.71
C LEU A 625 5.87 -1.54 15.04
N PRO A 626 5.03 -0.75 15.74
CA PRO A 626 5.18 0.70 15.82
C PRO A 626 6.44 1.17 16.54
N PHE A 627 7.00 0.35 17.44
CA PHE A 627 8.03 0.78 18.39
C PHE A 627 9.43 0.37 17.96
N VAL A 628 10.38 1.29 18.12
CA VAL A 628 11.81 1.13 17.90
C VAL A 628 12.58 1.13 19.22
N ASP A 629 13.86 0.77 19.18
CA ASP A 629 14.69 0.75 20.39
C ASP A 629 14.79 2.11 21.08
N ASN A 630 14.76 3.21 20.31
CA ASN A 630 14.81 4.56 20.87
C ASN A 630 13.59 4.88 21.76
N ASP A 631 12.43 4.26 21.50
CA ASP A 631 11.22 4.46 22.31
C ASP A 631 11.38 3.93 23.74
N LYS A 632 12.33 3.00 23.96
CA LYS A 632 12.61 2.44 25.28
C LYS A 632 13.16 3.48 26.26
N ASN A 633 13.70 4.58 25.74
CA ASN A 633 14.34 5.66 26.50
C ASN A 633 13.45 6.91 26.60
N THR A 634 12.27 6.90 25.99
CA THR A 634 11.37 8.05 26.02
C THR A 634 10.88 8.27 27.45
N LYS A 635 11.43 9.28 28.11
CA LYS A 635 10.92 9.77 29.40
C LYS A 635 9.63 10.53 29.11
N PHE A 636 8.49 9.86 29.25
CA PHE A 636 7.23 10.60 29.24
C PHE A 636 7.12 11.37 30.54
N HIS A 637 7.10 12.70 30.43
CA HIS A 637 6.53 13.53 31.49
C HIS A 637 5.08 13.10 31.61
N PHE A 638 4.75 12.40 32.70
CA PHE A 638 3.40 11.98 33.03
C PHE A 638 2.53 13.23 33.20
N PHE A 639 1.95 13.72 32.10
CA PHE A 639 0.86 14.67 32.17
C PHE A 639 -0.29 13.95 32.88
N HIS A 640 -0.67 14.46 34.04
CA HIS A 640 -1.78 14.00 34.87
C HIS A 640 -3.13 14.26 34.17
N SER A 641 -3.37 13.72 32.98
CA SER A 641 -4.71 13.62 32.42
C SER A 641 -5.34 12.35 32.98
N ALA A 642 -6.14 12.50 34.03
CA ALA A 642 -6.99 11.50 34.70
C ALA A 642 -6.85 10.06 34.16
N ILE A 643 -5.77 9.39 34.56
CA ILE A 643 -5.62 7.96 34.37
C ILE A 643 -6.53 7.30 35.41
N ASP A 644 -7.35 6.36 34.95
CA ASP A 644 -8.21 5.52 35.76
C ASP A 644 -7.40 4.87 36.88
N LEU A 645 -7.50 5.42 38.11
CA LEU A 645 -6.77 4.96 39.30
C LEU A 645 -7.04 3.48 39.63
N ASN A 646 -8.08 2.88 39.05
CA ASN A 646 -8.37 1.45 39.13
C ASN A 646 -7.22 0.57 38.62
N PHE A 647 -6.34 1.07 37.73
CA PHE A 647 -5.21 0.31 37.20
C PHE A 647 -4.09 0.06 38.24
N LEU A 648 -3.89 0.98 39.19
CA LEU A 648 -2.88 0.83 40.25
C LEU A 648 -3.41 0.04 41.45
N LEU A 649 -4.72 0.05 41.68
CA LEU A 649 -5.35 -0.62 42.83
C LEU A 649 -5.49 -2.14 42.65
N THR A 650 -5.59 -2.67 41.43
CA THR A 650 -5.61 -4.13 41.19
C THR A 650 -4.25 -4.81 41.29
N PHE A 651 -3.15 -4.05 41.35
CA PHE A 651 -1.79 -4.61 41.49
C PHE A 651 -1.34 -4.82 42.94
N SER A 652 -2.19 -4.51 43.91
CA SER A 652 -1.94 -4.80 45.32
C SER A 652 -3.08 -5.67 45.81
N PHE A 653 -2.92 -6.99 45.80
CA PHE A 653 -3.49 -8.00 46.71
C PHE A 653 -3.42 -9.38 46.03
N ASP A 654 -2.34 -10.12 46.33
CA ASP A 654 -2.33 -11.56 46.62
C ASP A 654 -0.88 -12.06 46.74
N VAL A 655 -0.21 -11.60 47.80
CA VAL A 655 0.96 -12.31 48.38
C VAL A 655 0.80 -12.23 49.91
N PRO A 656 0.59 -13.36 50.61
CA PRO A 656 0.55 -13.35 52.06
C PRO A 656 1.99 -13.36 52.59
N PHE A 657 2.56 -12.18 52.83
CA PHE A 657 3.73 -12.05 53.71
C PHE A 657 3.55 -10.90 54.70
N CYS A 658 3.85 -11.21 55.95
CA CYS A 658 3.51 -10.49 57.17
C CYS A 658 3.83 -8.99 57.15
N TYR A 659 2.91 -8.23 57.76
CA TYR A 659 3.10 -6.87 58.23
C TYR A 659 4.38 -6.73 59.05
N SER A 660 5.21 -5.75 58.70
CA SER A 660 5.52 -4.59 59.57
C SER A 660 6.48 -3.62 58.89
N THR A 661 6.17 -2.33 59.02
CA THR A 661 7.02 -1.15 58.75
C THR A 661 6.91 -0.52 57.35
N VAL A 662 5.89 0.34 57.22
CA VAL A 662 5.89 1.47 56.27
C VAL A 662 6.67 2.62 56.92
N ILE A 663 7.76 3.05 56.28
CA ILE A 663 8.41 4.36 56.54
C ILE A 663 8.43 5.15 55.24
N LEU A 664 7.55 6.16 55.23
CA LEU A 664 7.71 7.52 54.70
C LEU A 664 8.86 7.79 53.72
N PHE A 665 8.53 8.17 52.48
CA PHE A 665 9.16 9.31 51.80
C PHE A 665 8.22 9.89 50.73
N TYR A 666 8.20 11.22 50.64
CA TYR A 666 7.45 12.10 49.72
C TYR A 666 6.03 12.52 50.13
N SER A 667 5.98 13.37 51.15
CA SER A 667 5.03 14.48 51.23
C SER A 667 5.77 15.77 50.83
N ASP A 668 5.38 16.40 49.73
CA ASP A 668 5.33 17.86 49.57
C ASP A 668 4.82 18.19 48.17
N ILE A 669 3.54 18.56 48.09
CA ILE A 669 2.94 19.54 47.18
C ILE A 669 1.49 19.72 47.68
N GLN A 670 1.21 20.86 48.32
CA GLN A 670 -0.14 21.29 48.66
C GLN A 670 -0.85 21.83 47.42
N PHE A 671 -2.07 21.39 47.15
CA PHE A 671 -3.01 22.06 46.24
C PHE A 671 -4.30 22.39 47.00
N ASN A 672 -4.56 23.69 47.16
CA ASN A 672 -5.85 24.21 47.58
C ASN A 672 -6.76 24.35 46.35
N PHE A 673 -7.96 23.76 46.39
CA PHE A 673 -9.05 24.08 45.47
C PHE A 673 -10.34 24.27 46.28
N VAL A 674 -10.82 25.52 46.33
CA VAL A 674 -12.14 25.90 46.82
C VAL A 674 -13.07 25.90 45.60
N PHE A 675 -14.05 25.00 45.57
CA PHE A 675 -15.15 25.03 44.60
C PHE A 675 -16.36 25.69 45.26
N ASN A 676 -16.77 26.84 44.71
CA ASN A 676 -18.07 27.47 44.95
C ASN A 676 -19.00 27.08 43.80
N LEU A 677 -20.12 26.41 44.10
CA LEU A 677 -21.30 26.38 43.23
C LEU A 677 -22.50 25.84 44.04
N PHE A 678 -23.33 26.75 44.53
CA PHE A 678 -24.71 26.48 44.94
C PHE A 678 -25.64 27.24 43.99
N ASN A 679 -26.43 26.50 43.23
CA ASN A 679 -27.83 26.79 42.93
C ASN A 679 -28.36 25.71 41.98
N VAL A 680 -29.38 24.96 42.40
CA VAL A 680 -30.72 24.99 41.82
C VAL A 680 -31.63 24.16 42.73
N SER A 681 -32.66 24.84 43.23
CA SER A 681 -33.85 24.31 43.88
C SER A 681 -34.71 23.46 42.95
N MET A 682 -35.30 22.37 43.47
CA MET A 682 -36.73 22.02 43.41
C MET A 682 -36.95 20.50 43.48
N LEU A 683 -37.63 20.03 44.54
CA LEU A 683 -38.99 19.47 44.48
C LEU A 683 -39.35 18.86 45.86
N CYS A 684 -40.55 19.23 46.34
CA CYS A 684 -41.34 18.51 47.35
C CYS A 684 -41.77 17.15 46.74
N ASP A 685 -42.04 16.04 47.43
CA ASP A 685 -42.27 15.73 48.86
C ASP A 685 -41.34 14.60 49.34
#